data_AF-A0A2I0U2U8-F1
#
_entry.id   AF-A0A2I0U2U8-F1
#
_cell.length_a   1.000
_cell.length_b   1.000
_cell.length_c   1.000
_cell.angle_alpha   90.00
_cell.angle_beta   90.00
_cell.angle_gamma   90.00
#
_symmetry.space_group_name_H-M   'P 1'
#
loop_
_entity.id
_entity.type
_entity.pdbx_description
1 polymer ?
#
loop_
_entity_poly.entity_id
_entity_poly.type
_entity_poly.pdbx_seq_one_letter_code
_entity_poly.pdbx_strand_id
1 'polypeptide(L)'
;MIGLNFSLRELLTRFEKDIQAEIDAHNDIFKSIDGNRQKMVKALGNSEEAALLQHRLDDMNQRWNDLKAKSANIRAHLEASAEKWNRLLTSLEELIKWLNAKDEELKKQMPIGGDVPTLQQQYDHCKALRRELKDKEQTILNAVDQARVFLADQPIEGPEEPRRSLHSKTELTPEEKAMRIAKAMRKQSTEVKEKWENLNASASIWQKQVDKALEKLKDLQCAMDDLDADLKEAENVRNGWKPVGDLLIDSLPDHIEKTTAFREEIAPINLKVKTVNDLSSQLSPLDLYPSLKMSRQLDDLNMRWKLLQVSVEDRLIQLQEAHRDFGPASQHFLSIEYFREKVLLGIHETQTTCWDHPKMTELFQSLADLNNVRFSAYRTAIKIRRLQKALCLDLLDLNTTSEVFKQHKLNQNDQLIGVQDVISCLTTIYSGLEEKHKDMVNVPLCVDMCLNWLLNVYDSGRTGKIRVQSLKIGLMSLSKGLLEEKYRYLFKEVAGPTEMCDQRQLGLLLHDAIQIPRQLGEVAAFGGSNIEPSVRSCFQQNHNKPEITVKQFIDWMRLEPQSMVWLPVLHRVAAAETAKHQAKCNICKECPIVGFRYRSLKHFNYDVCQSCFFSGRTAKGHKLHYPMVEYCIPTTSGEDVRDFTKVLKNKFRSKKYFAKHPRLGYLPVQTVLEGDNLETPITLISMWPEQYDPSQSPQLFHDDTHSRIEQYATRLAQMERTNGSFLTDSSSTTGSVLLNLQEMITGLEIKFSALVIGVLFYDPIFIGPQESFRLL
;
A
#
# COMPACT_ATOMS: atom_id res chain seq x y z
N MET A 1 -67.35 25.12 -17.17
CA MET A 1 -67.16 26.21 -18.15
C MET A 1 -68.33 26.39 -19.12
N ILE A 2 -68.96 25.33 -19.66
CA ILE A 2 -70.06 25.44 -20.64
C ILE A 2 -71.31 26.17 -20.08
N GLY A 3 -71.60 26.06 -18.78
CA GLY A 3 -72.79 26.67 -18.17
C GLY A 3 -72.71 28.17 -17.85
N LEU A 4 -71.54 28.83 -18.01
CA LEU A 4 -71.34 30.23 -17.58
C LEU A 4 -71.57 31.25 -18.71
N ASN A 5 -71.19 30.90 -19.94
CA ASN A 5 -71.57 31.65 -21.15
C ASN A 5 -73.10 31.63 -21.36
N PHE A 6 -73.79 30.70 -20.70
CA PHE A 6 -75.22 30.45 -20.84
C PHE A 6 -76.08 31.50 -20.11
N SER A 7 -75.74 31.95 -18.90
CA SER A 7 -76.64 32.79 -18.07
C SER A 7 -76.88 34.22 -18.59
N LEU A 8 -75.83 34.96 -18.97
CA LEU A 8 -75.97 36.32 -19.51
C LEU A 8 -76.40 36.30 -20.99
N ARG A 9 -75.96 35.31 -21.76
CA ARG A 9 -76.55 35.05 -23.08
C ARG A 9 -78.00 34.67 -22.96
N GLU A 10 -78.44 33.95 -21.93
CA GLU A 10 -79.85 33.62 -21.71
C GLU A 10 -80.66 34.82 -21.24
N LEU A 11 -80.08 35.75 -20.47
CA LEU A 11 -80.71 37.03 -20.14
C LEU A 11 -80.85 37.92 -21.38
N LEU A 12 -79.82 37.98 -22.23
CA LEU A 12 -79.90 38.58 -23.56
C LEU A 12 -80.91 37.85 -24.43
N THR A 13 -80.96 36.52 -24.37
CA THR A 13 -81.92 35.68 -25.12
C THR A 13 -83.34 35.88 -24.60
N ARG A 14 -83.57 36.11 -23.31
CA ARG A 14 -84.88 36.46 -22.72
C ARG A 14 -85.27 37.88 -23.07
N PHE A 15 -84.36 38.83 -22.99
CA PHE A 15 -84.60 40.20 -23.47
C PHE A 15 -84.96 40.20 -24.96
N GLU A 16 -84.27 39.39 -25.76
CA GLU A 16 -84.57 39.15 -27.17
C GLU A 16 -85.91 38.43 -27.38
N LYS A 17 -86.23 37.41 -26.58
CA LYS A 17 -87.46 36.60 -26.69
C LYS A 17 -88.72 37.25 -26.13
N ASP A 18 -88.60 38.15 -25.16
CA ASP A 18 -89.73 38.74 -24.47
C ASP A 18 -89.96 40.16 -24.99
N ILE A 19 -89.08 41.11 -24.63
CA ILE A 19 -89.28 42.54 -24.96
C ILE A 19 -89.00 42.84 -26.43
N GLN A 20 -87.91 42.32 -27.00
CA GLN A 20 -87.60 42.60 -28.40
C GLN A 20 -88.56 41.85 -29.33
N ALA A 21 -88.92 40.59 -29.03
CA ALA A 21 -89.91 39.86 -29.81
C ALA A 21 -91.31 40.50 -29.72
N GLU A 22 -91.72 41.04 -28.57
CA GLU A 22 -92.96 41.81 -28.46
C GLU A 22 -92.91 43.11 -29.28
N ILE A 23 -91.78 43.84 -29.23
CA ILE A 23 -91.56 45.02 -30.09
C ILE A 23 -91.62 44.63 -31.57
N ASP A 24 -91.01 43.51 -31.96
CA ASP A 24 -90.97 43.02 -33.34
C ASP A 24 -92.35 42.54 -33.81
N ALA A 25 -93.10 41.83 -32.97
CA ALA A 25 -94.46 41.36 -33.25
C ALA A 25 -95.45 42.52 -33.45
N HIS A 26 -95.31 43.61 -32.68
CA HIS A 26 -96.15 44.80 -32.82
C HIS A 26 -95.61 45.80 -33.86
N ASN A 27 -94.42 45.57 -34.42
CA ASN A 27 -93.76 46.49 -35.35
C ASN A 27 -94.55 46.67 -36.65
N ASP A 28 -95.09 45.59 -37.21
CA ASP A 28 -95.83 45.66 -38.47
C ASP A 28 -97.21 46.31 -38.29
N ILE A 29 -97.86 46.08 -37.16
CA ILE A 29 -99.10 46.76 -36.77
C ILE A 29 -98.84 48.26 -36.61
N PHE A 30 -97.78 48.64 -35.91
CA PHE A 30 -97.37 50.03 -35.75
C PHE A 30 -97.07 50.68 -37.11
N LYS A 31 -96.26 50.04 -37.98
CA LYS A 31 -95.94 50.53 -39.33
C LYS A 31 -97.19 50.73 -40.19
N SER A 32 -98.19 49.86 -40.06
CA SER A 32 -99.46 49.98 -40.77
C SER A 32 -100.26 51.20 -40.30
N ILE A 33 -100.34 51.43 -38.98
CA ILE A 33 -101.01 52.61 -38.39
C ILE A 33 -100.27 53.89 -38.78
N ASP A 34 -98.94 53.89 -38.70
CA ASP A 34 -98.07 55.02 -39.04
C ASP A 34 -98.12 55.37 -40.55
N GLY A 35 -98.07 54.35 -41.43
CA GLY A 35 -98.19 54.52 -42.88
C GLY A 35 -99.57 54.99 -43.34
N ASN A 36 -100.62 54.67 -42.59
CA ASN A 36 -101.98 55.15 -42.84
C ASN A 36 -102.30 56.49 -42.14
N ARG A 37 -101.40 57.01 -41.27
CA ARG A 37 -101.55 58.29 -40.54
C ARG A 37 -102.08 59.40 -41.43
N GLN A 38 -101.39 59.67 -42.54
CA GLN A 38 -101.76 60.78 -43.44
C GLN A 38 -103.11 60.56 -44.13
N LYS A 39 -103.50 59.31 -44.39
CA LYS A 39 -104.81 59.00 -45.01
C LYS A 39 -105.94 59.19 -44.00
N MET A 40 -105.76 58.74 -42.76
CA MET A 40 -106.75 58.87 -41.68
C MET A 40 -106.98 60.32 -41.28
N VAL A 41 -105.91 61.12 -41.20
CA VAL A 41 -106.00 62.55 -40.85
C VAL A 41 -106.62 63.36 -42.00
N LYS A 42 -106.29 63.05 -43.26
CA LYS A 42 -106.93 63.70 -44.44
C LYS A 42 -108.41 63.37 -44.58
N ALA A 43 -108.84 62.16 -44.20
CA ALA A 43 -110.25 61.74 -44.29
C ALA A 43 -111.17 62.52 -43.33
N LEU A 44 -110.63 63.09 -42.25
CA LEU A 44 -111.37 63.88 -41.25
C LEU A 44 -111.41 65.39 -41.58
N GLY A 45 -110.73 65.84 -42.65
CA GLY A 45 -110.69 67.26 -43.05
C GLY A 45 -110.00 68.18 -42.02
N ASN A 46 -110.33 69.48 -42.04
CA ASN A 46 -109.81 70.46 -41.06
C ASN A 46 -110.66 70.49 -39.78
N SER A 47 -110.99 69.33 -39.19
CA SER A 47 -111.73 69.27 -37.92
C SER A 47 -110.79 69.27 -36.71
N GLU A 48 -111.29 69.74 -35.56
CA GLU A 48 -110.58 69.65 -34.27
C GLU A 48 -110.25 68.18 -33.90
N GLU A 49 -111.07 67.25 -34.38
CA GLU A 49 -110.89 65.81 -34.23
C GLU A 49 -109.68 65.30 -35.06
N ALA A 50 -109.43 65.89 -36.24
CA ALA A 50 -108.26 65.58 -37.07
C ALA A 50 -106.96 66.03 -36.37
N ALA A 51 -106.97 67.20 -35.73
CA ALA A 51 -105.85 67.69 -34.93
C ALA A 51 -105.59 66.83 -33.68
N LEU A 52 -106.66 66.41 -32.98
CA LEU A 52 -106.57 65.51 -31.83
C LEU A 52 -106.05 64.12 -32.23
N LEU A 53 -106.49 63.57 -33.37
CA LEU A 53 -105.99 62.30 -33.90
C LEU A 53 -104.51 62.40 -34.30
N GLN A 54 -104.11 63.49 -34.96
CA GLN A 54 -102.71 63.75 -35.31
C GLN A 54 -101.84 63.80 -34.05
N HIS A 55 -102.25 64.56 -33.01
CA HIS A 55 -101.54 64.62 -31.74
C HIS A 55 -101.43 63.23 -31.07
N ARG A 56 -102.49 62.41 -31.06
CA ARG A 56 -102.44 61.06 -30.50
C ARG A 56 -101.52 60.12 -31.28
N LEU A 57 -101.49 60.22 -32.61
CA LEU A 57 -100.59 59.43 -33.47
C LEU A 57 -99.13 59.86 -33.34
N ASP A 58 -98.89 61.14 -33.07
CA ASP A 58 -97.55 61.68 -32.82
C ASP A 58 -97.05 61.30 -31.42
N ASP A 59 -97.89 61.38 -30.38
CA ASP A 59 -97.60 60.88 -29.01
C ASP A 59 -97.33 59.38 -29.01
N MET A 60 -98.15 58.58 -29.71
CA MET A 60 -97.93 57.14 -29.86
C MET A 60 -96.59 56.84 -30.55
N ASN A 61 -96.25 57.58 -31.62
CA ASN A 61 -94.99 57.40 -32.33
C ASN A 61 -93.78 57.81 -31.50
N GLN A 62 -93.88 58.90 -30.74
CA GLN A 62 -92.85 59.30 -29.79
C GLN A 62 -92.61 58.21 -28.74
N ARG A 63 -93.67 57.71 -28.10
CA ARG A 63 -93.56 56.63 -27.09
C ARG A 63 -92.99 55.34 -27.67
N TRP A 64 -93.34 55.00 -28.91
CA TRP A 64 -92.81 53.82 -29.61
C TRP A 64 -91.32 53.96 -29.93
N ASN A 65 -90.89 55.12 -30.39
CA ASN A 65 -89.47 55.41 -30.64
C ASN A 65 -88.66 55.45 -29.33
N ASP A 66 -89.22 56.05 -28.27
CA ASP A 66 -88.62 56.05 -26.94
C ASP A 66 -88.49 54.63 -26.37
N LEU A 67 -89.50 53.78 -26.56
CA LEU A 67 -89.47 52.37 -26.16
C LEU A 67 -88.38 51.61 -26.91
N LYS A 68 -88.27 51.78 -28.23
CA LYS A 68 -87.21 51.17 -29.05
C LYS A 68 -85.82 51.66 -28.63
N ALA A 69 -85.65 52.96 -28.39
CA ALA A 69 -84.38 53.54 -27.96
C ALA A 69 -83.96 53.03 -26.57
N LYS A 70 -84.91 52.98 -25.62
CA LYS A 70 -84.67 52.40 -24.28
C LYS A 70 -84.32 50.92 -24.37
N SER A 71 -85.04 50.15 -25.19
CA SER A 71 -84.75 48.73 -25.41
C SER A 71 -83.33 48.51 -25.98
N ALA A 72 -82.95 49.26 -27.02
CA ALA A 72 -81.62 49.18 -27.62
C ALA A 72 -80.51 49.59 -26.65
N ASN A 73 -80.72 50.63 -25.82
CA ASN A 73 -79.76 51.06 -24.81
C ASN A 73 -79.58 50.00 -23.71
N ILE A 74 -80.68 49.40 -23.22
CA ILE A 74 -80.63 48.29 -22.26
C ILE A 74 -79.85 47.11 -22.83
N ARG A 75 -80.11 46.72 -24.09
CA ARG A 75 -79.35 45.66 -24.77
C ARG A 75 -77.86 45.99 -24.83
N ALA A 76 -77.49 47.16 -25.36
CA ALA A 76 -76.09 47.57 -25.51
C ALA A 76 -75.35 47.60 -24.16
N HIS A 77 -76.02 48.08 -23.10
CA HIS A 77 -75.45 48.09 -21.75
C HIS A 77 -75.26 46.67 -21.19
N LEU A 78 -76.23 45.77 -21.38
CA LEU A 78 -76.13 44.37 -20.96
C LEU A 78 -75.03 43.61 -21.72
N GLU A 79 -74.90 43.83 -23.04
CA GLU A 79 -73.84 43.25 -23.87
C GLU A 79 -72.45 43.73 -23.43
N ALA A 80 -72.26 45.04 -23.29
CA ALA A 80 -70.99 45.62 -22.85
C ALA A 80 -70.59 45.13 -21.45
N SER A 81 -71.56 45.01 -20.54
CA SER A 81 -71.35 44.46 -19.20
C SER A 81 -71.00 42.97 -19.25
N ALA A 82 -71.71 42.17 -20.04
CA ALA A 82 -71.44 40.74 -20.22
C ALA A 82 -70.03 40.49 -20.75
N GLU A 83 -69.64 41.26 -21.76
CA GLU A 83 -68.33 41.16 -22.36
C GLU A 83 -67.22 41.52 -21.37
N LYS A 84 -67.41 42.61 -20.60
CA LYS A 84 -66.46 43.04 -19.56
C LYS A 84 -66.21 41.95 -18.51
N TRP A 85 -67.27 41.31 -17.99
CA TRP A 85 -67.11 40.28 -16.95
C TRP A 85 -66.63 38.94 -17.50
N ASN A 86 -67.01 38.59 -18.74
CA ASN A 86 -66.45 37.42 -19.41
C ASN A 86 -64.94 37.57 -19.62
N ARG A 87 -64.48 38.74 -20.08
CA ARG A 87 -63.04 39.04 -20.19
C ARG A 87 -62.34 38.92 -18.84
N LEU A 88 -62.95 39.41 -17.76
CA LEU A 88 -62.40 39.29 -16.41
C LEU A 88 -62.32 37.83 -15.93
N LEU A 89 -63.37 37.03 -16.10
CA LEU A 89 -63.37 35.60 -15.75
C LEU A 89 -62.30 34.84 -16.56
N THR A 90 -62.20 35.08 -17.86
CA THR A 90 -61.15 34.48 -18.70
C THR A 90 -59.76 34.89 -18.21
N SER A 91 -59.56 36.17 -17.87
CA SER A 91 -58.30 36.65 -17.31
C SER A 91 -57.97 35.98 -15.98
N LEU A 92 -58.93 35.81 -15.07
CA LEU A 92 -58.72 35.11 -13.80
C LEU A 92 -58.37 33.63 -14.02
N GLU A 93 -59.05 32.94 -14.95
CA GLU A 93 -58.74 31.55 -15.30
C GLU A 93 -57.34 31.38 -15.90
N GLU A 94 -56.92 32.29 -16.77
CA GLU A 94 -55.57 32.32 -17.34
C GLU A 94 -54.51 32.58 -16.27
N LEU A 95 -54.77 33.48 -15.32
CA LEU A 95 -53.90 33.72 -14.18
C LEU A 95 -53.79 32.49 -13.28
N ILE A 96 -54.91 31.79 -12.99
CA ILE A 96 -54.87 30.53 -12.22
C ILE A 96 -54.01 29.49 -12.93
N LYS A 97 -54.17 29.31 -14.25
CA LYS A 97 -53.36 28.37 -15.04
C LYS A 97 -51.88 28.73 -15.00
N TRP A 98 -51.55 30.01 -15.15
CA TRP A 98 -50.18 30.50 -15.11
C TRP A 98 -49.56 30.31 -13.71
N LEU A 99 -50.29 30.63 -12.64
CA LEU A 99 -49.85 30.42 -11.25
C LEU A 99 -49.59 28.94 -10.96
N ASN A 100 -50.49 28.05 -11.40
CA ASN A 100 -50.28 26.61 -11.26
C ASN A 100 -49.02 26.14 -12.02
N ALA A 101 -48.83 26.62 -13.26
CA ALA A 101 -47.65 26.24 -14.05
C ALA A 101 -46.35 26.67 -13.38
N LYS A 102 -46.32 27.87 -12.78
CA LYS A 102 -45.15 28.40 -12.07
C LYS A 102 -44.92 27.73 -10.72
N ASP A 103 -45.98 27.36 -10.01
CA ASP A 103 -45.88 26.56 -8.78
C ASP A 103 -45.29 25.16 -9.08
N GLU A 104 -45.74 24.51 -10.15
CA GLU A 104 -45.17 23.23 -10.60
C GLU A 104 -43.73 23.36 -11.12
N GLU A 105 -43.39 24.47 -11.79
CA GLU A 105 -42.02 24.76 -12.20
C GLU A 105 -41.08 24.93 -10.98
N LEU A 106 -41.55 25.63 -9.94
CA LEU A 106 -40.82 25.79 -8.68
C LEU A 106 -40.62 24.45 -7.96
N LYS A 107 -41.66 23.60 -7.88
CA LYS A 107 -41.57 22.26 -7.27
C LYS A 107 -40.57 21.36 -7.98
N LYS A 108 -40.47 21.45 -9.31
CA LYS A 108 -39.50 20.67 -10.10
C LYS A 108 -38.05 21.04 -9.81
N GLN A 109 -37.79 22.23 -9.28
CA GLN A 109 -36.44 22.63 -8.86
C GLN A 109 -36.02 21.99 -7.53
N MET A 110 -36.92 21.36 -6.80
CA MET A 110 -36.63 20.69 -5.54
C MET A 110 -36.18 19.25 -5.80
N PRO A 111 -35.13 18.72 -5.12
CA PRO A 111 -34.43 19.25 -3.94
C PRO A 111 -33.24 20.17 -4.26
N ILE A 112 -32.62 20.75 -3.22
CA ILE A 112 -31.42 21.60 -3.34
C ILE A 112 -30.26 20.77 -3.93
N GLY A 113 -29.57 21.32 -4.93
CA GLY A 113 -28.41 20.68 -5.56
C GLY A 113 -27.22 20.57 -4.61
N GLY A 114 -26.48 19.45 -4.72
CA GLY A 114 -25.31 19.15 -3.88
C GLY A 114 -23.96 19.67 -4.41
N ASP A 115 -23.96 20.45 -5.50
CA ASP A 115 -22.77 21.04 -6.09
C ASP A 115 -23.01 22.47 -6.57
N VAL A 116 -21.94 23.27 -6.61
CA VAL A 116 -22.00 24.69 -6.97
C VAL A 116 -22.60 24.93 -8.36
N PRO A 117 -22.24 24.19 -9.43
CA PRO A 117 -22.85 24.39 -10.76
C PRO A 117 -24.37 24.19 -10.78
N THR A 118 -24.86 23.09 -10.18
CA THR A 118 -26.29 22.78 -10.12
C THR A 118 -27.03 23.84 -9.30
N LEU A 119 -26.46 24.23 -8.17
CA LEU A 119 -27.09 25.22 -7.29
C LEU A 119 -27.05 26.64 -7.88
N GLN A 120 -26.02 26.97 -8.67
CA GLN A 120 -25.96 28.22 -9.44
C GLN A 120 -27.09 28.28 -10.49
N GLN A 121 -27.40 27.15 -11.16
CA GLN A 121 -28.55 27.07 -12.07
C GLN A 121 -29.88 27.27 -11.33
N GLN A 122 -30.05 26.65 -10.15
CA GLN A 122 -31.23 26.83 -9.31
C GLN A 122 -31.36 28.30 -8.83
N TYR A 123 -30.25 28.94 -8.47
CA TYR A 123 -30.21 30.36 -8.10
C TYR A 123 -30.64 31.26 -9.25
N ASP A 124 -30.10 31.03 -10.46
CA ASP A 124 -30.43 31.80 -11.65
C ASP A 124 -31.91 31.64 -12.03
N HIS A 125 -32.44 30.42 -11.86
CA HIS A 125 -33.85 30.13 -12.03
C HIS A 125 -34.73 30.90 -11.03
N CYS A 126 -34.38 30.91 -9.74
CA CYS A 126 -35.14 31.66 -8.72
C CYS A 126 -35.13 33.17 -9.02
N LYS A 127 -33.98 33.70 -9.46
CA LYS A 127 -33.84 35.10 -9.89
C LYS A 127 -34.68 35.41 -11.15
N ALA A 128 -34.81 34.46 -12.08
CA ALA A 128 -35.71 34.60 -13.22
C ALA A 128 -37.18 34.59 -12.78
N LEU A 129 -37.59 33.62 -11.96
CA LEU A 129 -38.95 33.53 -11.43
C LEU A 129 -39.35 34.80 -10.67
N ARG A 130 -38.47 35.36 -9.83
CA ARG A 130 -38.72 36.62 -9.12
C ARG A 130 -38.99 37.81 -10.04
N ARG A 131 -38.28 37.88 -11.17
CA ARG A 131 -38.52 38.92 -12.19
C ARG A 131 -39.88 38.73 -12.84
N GLU A 132 -40.22 37.51 -13.23
CA GLU A 132 -41.52 37.20 -13.83
C GLU A 132 -42.69 37.48 -12.88
N LEU A 133 -42.55 37.14 -11.58
CA LEU A 133 -43.55 37.48 -10.56
C LEU A 133 -43.72 39.00 -10.48
N LYS A 134 -42.63 39.76 -10.37
CA LYS A 134 -42.67 41.23 -10.32
C LYS A 134 -43.36 41.84 -11.55
N ASP A 135 -43.08 41.30 -12.74
CA ASP A 135 -43.70 41.77 -13.98
C ASP A 135 -45.21 41.46 -14.04
N LYS A 136 -45.65 40.35 -13.41
CA LYS A 136 -47.06 39.93 -13.36
C LYS A 136 -47.86 40.52 -12.19
N GLU A 137 -47.19 41.07 -11.18
CA GLU A 137 -47.80 41.61 -9.96
C GLU A 137 -48.94 42.59 -10.25
N GLN A 138 -48.69 43.60 -11.08
CA GLN A 138 -49.71 44.60 -11.41
C GLN A 138 -50.93 43.99 -12.12
N THR A 139 -50.69 43.00 -12.98
CA THR A 139 -51.78 42.31 -13.71
C THR A 139 -52.69 41.56 -12.73
N ILE A 140 -52.09 40.87 -11.75
CA ILE A 140 -52.82 40.11 -10.73
C ILE A 140 -53.60 41.04 -9.81
N LEU A 141 -52.96 42.09 -9.29
CA LEU A 141 -53.62 43.06 -8.42
C LEU A 141 -54.81 43.73 -9.12
N ASN A 142 -54.64 44.13 -10.39
CA ASN A 142 -55.71 44.72 -11.19
C ASN A 142 -56.87 43.74 -11.41
N ALA A 143 -56.61 42.47 -11.72
CA ALA A 143 -57.67 41.48 -11.95
C ALA A 143 -58.46 41.19 -10.67
N VAL A 144 -57.78 41.08 -9.53
CA VAL A 144 -58.42 40.90 -8.21
C VAL A 144 -59.22 42.14 -7.81
N ASP A 145 -58.69 43.34 -8.05
CA ASP A 145 -59.38 44.60 -7.76
C ASP A 145 -60.65 44.78 -8.62
N GLN A 146 -60.56 44.49 -9.92
CA GLN A 146 -61.72 44.51 -10.83
C GLN A 146 -62.79 43.51 -10.40
N ALA A 147 -62.40 42.32 -9.94
CA ALA A 147 -63.33 41.33 -9.39
C ALA A 147 -63.96 41.82 -8.08
N ARG A 148 -63.21 42.49 -7.21
CA ARG A 148 -63.73 43.09 -5.98
C ARG A 148 -64.77 44.18 -6.27
N VAL A 149 -64.47 45.11 -7.19
CA VAL A 149 -65.39 46.17 -7.60
C VAL A 149 -66.67 45.57 -8.18
N PHE A 150 -66.56 44.57 -9.06
CA PHE A 150 -67.73 43.85 -9.59
C PHE A 150 -68.62 43.25 -8.49
N LEU A 151 -68.01 42.63 -7.49
CA LEU A 151 -68.74 42.01 -6.39
C LEU A 151 -69.38 43.02 -5.44
N ALA A 152 -68.85 44.24 -5.35
CA ALA A 152 -69.42 45.33 -4.57
C ALA A 152 -70.66 45.96 -5.25
N ASP A 153 -70.71 45.93 -6.58
CA ASP A 153 -71.86 46.41 -7.37
C ASP A 153 -73.05 45.42 -7.40
N GLN A 154 -72.95 44.26 -6.75
CA GLN A 154 -74.05 43.30 -6.62
C GLN A 154 -74.98 43.66 -5.43
N PRO A 155 -76.31 43.51 -5.55
CA PRO A 155 -77.23 43.78 -4.44
C PRO A 155 -76.91 42.88 -3.23
N ILE A 156 -76.80 43.51 -2.05
CA ILE A 156 -76.46 42.87 -0.77
C ILE A 156 -77.57 41.90 -0.34
N GLU A 157 -77.19 40.69 0.08
CA GLU A 157 -78.08 39.68 0.70
C GLU A 157 -78.88 40.29 1.87
N GLY A 158 -80.21 40.32 1.75
CA GLY A 158 -81.10 40.38 2.92
C GLY A 158 -81.19 38.98 3.59
N PRO A 159 -81.49 38.88 4.89
CA PRO A 159 -81.53 37.60 5.59
C PRO A 159 -82.61 36.69 4.98
N GLU A 160 -82.24 35.47 4.58
CA GLU A 160 -83.18 34.47 4.06
C GLU A 160 -84.27 34.12 5.10
N GLU A 161 -85.53 34.41 4.79
CA GLU A 161 -86.67 33.72 5.42
C GLU A 161 -86.86 32.33 4.77
N PRO A 162 -87.10 31.27 5.56
CA PRO A 162 -87.23 29.91 5.04
C PRO A 162 -88.60 29.71 4.39
N ARG A 163 -88.71 29.87 3.06
CA ARG A 163 -89.91 29.46 2.31
C ARG A 163 -89.73 28.11 1.66
N ARG A 164 -90.37 27.11 2.28
CA ARG A 164 -90.70 25.80 1.70
C ARG A 164 -91.55 25.99 0.43
N SER A 165 -91.09 25.50 -0.71
CA SER A 165 -91.97 24.80 -1.67
C SER A 165 -91.15 23.96 -2.64
N LEU A 166 -91.46 22.65 -2.65
CA LEU A 166 -91.09 21.70 -3.69
C LEU A 166 -91.81 22.11 -4.99
N HIS A 167 -91.05 22.53 -6.00
CA HIS A 167 -91.35 22.21 -7.41
C HIS A 167 -90.05 22.24 -8.22
N SER A 168 -89.74 21.12 -8.87
CA SER A 168 -88.68 20.97 -9.86
C SER A 168 -88.96 21.86 -11.08
N LYS A 169 -88.39 23.06 -11.12
CA LYS A 169 -88.19 23.81 -12.36
C LYS A 169 -86.72 23.66 -12.78
N THR A 170 -86.50 23.02 -13.92
CA THR A 170 -85.18 22.81 -14.55
C THR A 170 -84.56 24.12 -15.08
N GLU A 171 -85.26 25.25 -15.00
CA GLU A 171 -84.75 26.57 -15.37
C GLU A 171 -84.55 27.44 -14.12
N LEU A 172 -83.29 27.66 -13.76
CA LEU A 172 -82.88 28.57 -12.68
C LEU A 172 -83.37 29.99 -12.95
N THR A 173 -83.73 30.73 -11.90
CA THR A 173 -84.13 32.13 -12.02
C THR A 173 -82.94 33.01 -12.42
N PRO A 174 -83.14 34.16 -13.09
CA PRO A 174 -82.06 35.07 -13.46
C PRO A 174 -81.21 35.54 -12.27
N GLU A 175 -81.84 35.72 -11.09
CA GLU A 175 -81.18 36.06 -9.83
C GLU A 175 -80.29 34.91 -9.33
N GLU A 176 -80.79 33.67 -9.32
CA GLU A 176 -80.00 32.48 -8.97
C GLU A 176 -78.80 32.28 -9.91
N LYS A 177 -78.96 32.59 -11.20
CA LYS A 177 -77.90 32.47 -12.20
C LYS A 177 -76.87 33.61 -12.11
N ALA A 178 -77.29 34.84 -11.81
CA ALA A 178 -76.38 35.96 -11.51
C ALA A 178 -75.58 35.70 -10.22
N MET A 179 -76.23 35.13 -9.20
CA MET A 179 -75.59 34.69 -7.97
C MET A 179 -74.53 33.60 -8.21
N ARG A 180 -74.76 32.68 -9.17
CA ARG A 180 -73.73 31.70 -9.59
C ARG A 180 -72.52 32.37 -10.23
N ILE A 181 -72.69 33.41 -11.03
CA ILE A 181 -71.58 34.18 -11.64
C ILE A 181 -70.81 34.92 -10.57
N ALA A 182 -71.49 35.63 -9.66
CA ALA A 182 -70.87 36.30 -8.53
C ALA A 182 -70.11 35.30 -7.64
N LYS A 183 -70.68 34.12 -7.38
CA LYS A 183 -70.00 33.03 -6.65
C LYS A 183 -68.77 32.49 -7.39
N ALA A 184 -68.85 32.33 -8.71
CA ALA A 184 -67.71 31.88 -9.52
C ALA A 184 -66.60 32.92 -9.59
N MET A 185 -66.94 34.19 -9.81
CA MET A 185 -66.01 35.33 -9.80
C MET A 185 -65.34 35.46 -8.43
N ARG A 186 -66.12 35.39 -7.34
CA ARG A 186 -65.59 35.39 -5.96
C ARG A 186 -64.61 34.24 -5.76
N LYS A 187 -64.99 33.02 -6.13
CA LYS A 187 -64.14 31.83 -6.02
C LYS A 187 -62.84 31.96 -6.82
N GLN A 188 -62.90 32.36 -8.08
CA GLN A 188 -61.71 32.49 -8.92
C GLN A 188 -60.82 33.64 -8.45
N SER A 189 -61.39 34.77 -8.05
CA SER A 189 -60.62 35.89 -7.51
C SER A 189 -59.93 35.55 -6.19
N THR A 190 -60.60 34.81 -5.28
CA THR A 190 -59.96 34.34 -4.04
C THR A 190 -58.87 33.32 -4.35
N GLU A 191 -59.12 32.40 -5.30
CA GLU A 191 -58.13 31.40 -5.71
C GLU A 191 -56.88 32.04 -6.35
N VAL A 192 -57.04 33.04 -7.22
CA VAL A 192 -55.90 33.82 -7.77
C VAL A 192 -55.12 34.48 -6.65
N LYS A 193 -55.80 35.15 -5.71
CA LYS A 193 -55.17 35.84 -4.59
C LYS A 193 -54.38 34.89 -3.71
N GLU A 194 -55.00 33.79 -3.26
CA GLU A 194 -54.36 32.78 -2.42
C GLU A 194 -53.17 32.12 -3.12
N LYS A 195 -53.31 31.73 -4.39
CA LYS A 195 -52.21 31.12 -5.16
C LYS A 195 -51.07 32.10 -5.40
N TRP A 196 -51.37 33.37 -5.64
CA TRP A 196 -50.35 34.42 -5.78
C TRP A 196 -49.57 34.65 -4.48
N GLU A 197 -50.26 34.75 -3.35
CA GLU A 197 -49.63 34.91 -2.03
C GLU A 197 -48.79 33.68 -1.68
N ASN A 198 -49.32 32.47 -1.90
CA ASN A 198 -48.61 31.21 -1.65
C ASN A 198 -47.38 31.06 -2.54
N LEU A 199 -47.49 31.31 -3.85
CA LEU A 199 -46.35 31.21 -4.77
C LEU A 199 -45.25 32.22 -4.41
N ASN A 200 -45.61 33.45 -4.05
CA ASN A 200 -44.63 34.45 -3.60
C ASN A 200 -43.94 34.04 -2.30
N ALA A 201 -44.70 33.52 -1.32
CA ALA A 201 -44.15 33.03 -0.07
C ALA A 201 -43.19 31.86 -0.32
N SER A 202 -43.62 30.83 -1.05
CA SER A 202 -42.81 29.67 -1.42
C SER A 202 -41.55 30.06 -2.20
N ALA A 203 -41.67 30.90 -3.23
CA ALA A 203 -40.53 31.39 -4.00
C ALA A 203 -39.57 32.21 -3.13
N SER A 204 -40.07 32.97 -2.16
CA SER A 204 -39.23 33.72 -1.24
C SER A 204 -38.50 32.84 -0.23
N ILE A 205 -39.13 31.80 0.29
CA ILE A 205 -38.51 30.84 1.21
C ILE A 205 -37.44 30.04 0.45
N TRP A 206 -37.79 29.54 -0.74
CA TRP A 206 -36.89 28.79 -1.59
C TRP A 206 -35.66 29.59 -2.00
N GLN A 207 -35.83 30.86 -2.42
CA GLN A 207 -34.69 31.74 -2.74
C GLN A 207 -33.74 31.88 -1.54
N LYS A 208 -34.26 32.09 -0.32
CA LYS A 208 -33.42 32.20 0.89
C LYS A 208 -32.64 30.91 1.17
N GLN A 209 -33.26 29.76 0.94
CA GLN A 209 -32.61 28.46 1.11
C GLN A 209 -31.50 28.26 0.07
N VAL A 210 -31.78 28.53 -1.21
CA VAL A 210 -30.82 28.44 -2.33
C VAL A 210 -29.66 29.43 -2.13
N ASP A 211 -29.93 30.67 -1.73
CA ASP A 211 -28.90 31.70 -1.48
C ASP A 211 -27.92 31.24 -0.39
N LYS A 212 -28.47 30.80 0.75
CA LYS A 212 -27.68 30.32 1.89
C LYS A 212 -26.90 29.06 1.55
N ALA A 213 -27.51 28.12 0.84
CA ALA A 213 -26.85 26.91 0.40
C ALA A 213 -25.72 27.21 -0.59
N LEU A 214 -25.92 28.17 -1.50
CA LEU A 214 -24.94 28.54 -2.52
C LEU A 214 -23.73 29.25 -1.90
N GLU A 215 -23.97 30.13 -0.93
CA GLU A 215 -22.90 30.75 -0.14
C GLU A 215 -22.05 29.68 0.55
N LYS A 216 -22.69 28.77 1.31
CA LYS A 216 -21.97 27.72 2.05
C LYS A 216 -21.23 26.73 1.16
N LEU A 217 -21.81 26.32 0.04
CA LEU A 217 -21.14 25.43 -0.91
C LEU A 217 -19.99 26.13 -1.65
N LYS A 218 -20.11 27.44 -1.94
CA LYS A 218 -19.01 28.21 -2.51
C LYS A 218 -17.87 28.38 -1.52
N ASP A 219 -18.16 28.67 -0.25
CA ASP A 219 -17.15 28.74 0.80
C ASP A 219 -16.39 27.41 0.93
N LEU A 220 -17.12 26.30 0.94
CA LEU A 220 -16.51 24.96 0.99
C LEU A 220 -15.67 24.69 -0.27
N GLN A 221 -16.20 24.96 -1.46
CA GLN A 221 -15.47 24.74 -2.72
C GLN A 221 -14.18 25.57 -2.77
N CYS A 222 -14.24 26.85 -2.40
CA CYS A 222 -13.06 27.72 -2.36
C CYS A 222 -12.03 27.20 -1.36
N ALA A 223 -12.46 26.81 -0.15
CA ALA A 223 -11.57 26.26 0.86
C ALA A 223 -10.94 24.92 0.42
N MET A 224 -11.69 24.08 -0.31
CA MET A 224 -11.18 22.85 -0.91
C MET A 224 -10.16 23.12 -2.02
N ASP A 225 -10.42 24.09 -2.89
CA ASP A 225 -9.50 24.47 -3.98
C ASP A 225 -8.20 25.05 -3.43
N ASP A 226 -8.29 25.90 -2.41
CA ASP A 226 -7.12 26.46 -1.70
C ASP A 226 -6.31 25.36 -1.00
N LEU A 227 -6.98 24.39 -0.38
CA LEU A 227 -6.31 23.24 0.25
C LEU A 227 -5.65 22.33 -0.80
N ASP A 228 -6.31 22.09 -1.93
CA ASP A 228 -5.76 21.28 -3.02
C ASP A 228 -4.49 21.90 -3.61
N ALA A 229 -4.47 23.23 -3.77
CA ALA A 229 -3.31 23.96 -4.25
C ALA A 229 -2.10 23.82 -3.29
N ASP A 230 -2.30 24.09 -2.00
CA ASP A 230 -1.26 23.94 -0.97
C ASP A 230 -0.75 22.48 -0.88
N LEU A 231 -1.67 21.50 -0.91
CA LEU A 231 -1.30 20.08 -0.87
C LEU A 231 -0.46 19.69 -2.08
N LYS A 232 -0.80 20.15 -3.28
CA LYS A 232 0.00 19.88 -4.49
C LYS A 232 1.40 20.46 -4.38
N GLU A 233 1.54 21.67 -3.85
CA GLU A 233 2.85 22.29 -3.64
C GLU A 233 3.70 21.48 -2.66
N ALA A 234 3.14 21.11 -1.51
CA ALA A 234 3.82 20.31 -0.51
C ALA A 234 4.16 18.88 -1.02
N GLU A 235 3.24 18.24 -1.76
CA GLU A 235 3.47 16.95 -2.40
C GLU A 235 4.59 17.01 -3.44
N ASN A 236 4.73 18.11 -4.18
CA ASN A 236 5.83 18.29 -5.14
C ASN A 236 7.18 18.35 -4.43
N VAL A 237 7.28 19.03 -3.28
CA VAL A 237 8.49 19.05 -2.46
C VAL A 237 8.84 17.64 -1.99
N ARG A 238 7.84 16.91 -1.46
CA ARG A 238 7.99 15.50 -1.05
C ARG A 238 8.47 14.60 -2.20
N ASN A 239 7.88 14.74 -3.39
CA ASN A 239 8.25 13.95 -4.57
C ASN A 239 9.69 14.22 -5.05
N GLY A 240 10.27 15.36 -4.67
CA GLY A 240 11.66 15.70 -4.93
C GLY A 240 12.67 15.08 -3.95
N TRP A 241 12.21 14.41 -2.89
CA TRP A 241 13.11 13.82 -1.89
C TRP A 241 13.85 12.60 -2.43
N LYS A 242 15.16 12.58 -2.24
CA LYS A 242 16.00 11.40 -2.50
C LYS A 242 15.81 10.34 -1.41
N PRO A 243 15.88 9.04 -1.74
CA PRO A 243 15.93 7.97 -0.73
C PRO A 243 17.01 8.22 0.33
N VAL A 244 16.75 7.90 1.61
CA VAL A 244 17.72 8.15 2.70
C VAL A 244 19.06 7.45 2.43
N GLY A 245 19.01 6.23 1.86
CA GLY A 245 20.20 5.45 1.54
C GLY A 245 21.12 6.07 0.49
N ASP A 246 20.64 7.02 -0.30
CA ASP A 246 21.42 7.70 -1.34
C ASP A 246 22.04 9.03 -0.84
N LEU A 247 21.78 9.41 0.41
CA LEU A 247 22.30 10.64 1.01
C LEU A 247 23.71 10.45 1.56
N LEU A 248 24.53 11.50 1.48
CA LEU A 248 25.84 11.53 2.12
C LEU A 248 25.65 11.70 3.63
N ILE A 249 26.39 10.93 4.43
CA ILE A 249 26.29 10.92 5.90
C ILE A 249 26.53 12.33 6.48
N ASP A 250 27.52 13.06 5.96
CA ASP A 250 27.83 14.43 6.38
C ASP A 250 26.70 15.44 6.08
N SER A 251 25.81 15.12 5.14
CA SER A 251 24.65 15.95 4.78
C SER A 251 23.37 15.59 5.55
N LEU A 252 23.36 14.51 6.33
CA LEU A 252 22.19 14.10 7.11
C LEU A 252 21.68 15.18 8.08
N PRO A 253 22.53 15.92 8.84
CA PRO A 253 22.05 17.01 9.70
C PRO A 253 21.29 18.09 8.93
N ASP A 254 21.81 18.51 7.78
CA ASP A 254 21.18 19.51 6.90
C ASP A 254 19.85 18.99 6.34
N HIS A 255 19.78 17.71 5.98
CA HIS A 255 18.53 17.08 5.56
C HIS A 255 17.51 16.95 6.69
N ILE A 256 17.93 16.67 7.93
CA ILE A 256 17.05 16.68 9.11
C ILE A 256 16.51 18.08 9.34
N GLU A 257 17.37 19.10 9.31
CA GLU A 257 16.98 20.50 9.51
C GLU A 257 15.98 20.94 8.44
N LYS A 258 16.27 20.68 7.15
CA LYS A 258 15.34 20.97 6.03
C LYS A 258 14.01 20.25 6.15
N THR A 259 14.02 18.97 6.52
CA THR A 259 12.76 18.20 6.69
C THR A 259 11.97 18.69 7.91
N THR A 260 12.66 19.10 8.98
CA THR A 260 12.02 19.69 10.16
C THR A 260 11.42 21.05 9.85
N ALA A 261 12.14 21.89 9.08
CA ALA A 261 11.63 23.17 8.61
C ALA A 261 10.40 22.98 7.71
N PHE A 262 10.43 22.01 6.79
CA PHE A 262 9.30 21.67 5.94
C PHE A 262 8.07 21.21 6.76
N ARG A 263 8.28 20.45 7.84
CA ARG A 263 7.21 20.05 8.76
C ARG A 263 6.51 21.27 9.37
N GLU A 264 7.27 22.29 9.77
CA GLU A 264 6.71 23.54 10.30
C GLU A 264 6.05 24.38 9.19
N GLU A 265 6.58 24.36 7.97
CA GLU A 265 6.01 25.04 6.80
C GLU A 265 4.63 24.49 6.42
N ILE A 266 4.43 23.17 6.50
CA ILE A 266 3.14 22.54 6.19
C ILE A 266 2.16 22.57 7.37
N ALA A 267 2.58 22.96 8.57
CA ALA A 267 1.71 22.99 9.76
C ALA A 267 0.41 23.81 9.58
N PRO A 268 0.41 24.97 8.89
CA PRO A 268 -0.81 25.74 8.60
C PRO A 268 -1.84 24.99 7.75
N ILE A 269 -1.43 24.02 6.93
CA ILE A 269 -2.35 23.21 6.11
C ILE A 269 -3.33 22.43 7.00
N ASN A 270 -2.91 22.02 8.20
CA ASN A 270 -3.80 21.39 9.19
C ASN A 270 -4.99 22.27 9.56
N LEU A 271 -4.79 23.60 9.63
CA LEU A 271 -5.86 24.53 9.92
C LEU A 271 -6.84 24.59 8.74
N LYS A 272 -6.34 24.63 7.50
CA LYS A 272 -7.17 24.59 6.29
C LYS A 272 -8.00 23.31 6.20
N VAL A 273 -7.40 22.15 6.52
CA VAL A 273 -8.11 20.86 6.59
C VAL A 273 -9.24 20.89 7.62
N LYS A 274 -8.99 21.45 8.81
CA LYS A 274 -10.04 21.65 9.83
C LYS A 274 -11.13 22.57 9.32
N THR A 275 -10.79 23.71 8.72
CA THR A 275 -11.76 24.64 8.15
C THR A 275 -12.65 23.98 7.09
N VAL A 276 -12.06 23.19 6.18
CA VAL A 276 -12.80 22.44 5.15
C VAL A 276 -13.76 21.42 5.78
N ASN A 277 -13.31 20.67 6.79
CA ASN A 277 -14.16 19.70 7.49
C ASN A 277 -15.26 20.39 8.32
N ASP A 278 -14.96 21.52 8.95
CA ASP A 278 -15.93 22.32 9.70
C ASP A 278 -17.00 22.88 8.75
N LEU A 279 -16.61 23.42 7.60
CA LEU A 279 -17.54 23.89 6.56
C LEU A 279 -18.40 22.76 6.01
N SER A 280 -17.83 21.57 5.79
CA SER A 280 -18.58 20.37 5.40
C SER A 280 -19.60 19.96 6.47
N SER A 281 -19.20 19.98 7.75
CA SER A 281 -20.09 19.64 8.87
C SER A 281 -21.27 20.61 9.02
N GLN A 282 -21.07 21.89 8.66
CA GLN A 282 -22.11 22.93 8.67
C GLN A 282 -23.21 22.70 7.62
N LEU A 283 -23.01 21.80 6.65
CA LEU A 283 -24.02 21.48 5.63
C LEU A 283 -25.12 20.56 6.18
N SER A 284 -24.79 19.64 7.09
CA SER A 284 -25.77 18.68 7.62
C SER A 284 -26.95 19.32 8.36
N PRO A 285 -26.78 20.36 9.22
CA PRO A 285 -27.90 21.07 9.85
C PRO A 285 -28.81 21.81 8.87
N LEU A 286 -28.41 21.96 7.61
CA LEU A 286 -29.19 22.59 6.55
C LEU A 286 -29.89 21.57 5.64
N ASP A 287 -29.84 20.27 5.97
CA ASP A 287 -30.25 19.16 5.12
C ASP A 287 -29.58 19.20 3.72
N LEU A 288 -28.37 19.76 3.65
CA LEU A 288 -27.57 19.83 2.43
C LEU A 288 -26.60 18.66 2.40
N TYR A 289 -26.72 17.85 1.36
CA TYR A 289 -25.81 16.74 1.12
C TYR A 289 -24.88 17.09 -0.05
N PRO A 290 -23.56 17.13 0.17
CA PRO A 290 -22.58 17.19 -0.90
C PRO A 290 -22.87 16.17 -2.00
N SER A 291 -22.68 16.57 -3.25
CA SER A 291 -22.69 15.63 -4.37
C SER A 291 -21.65 14.54 -4.13
N LEU A 292 -21.87 13.34 -4.68
CA LEU A 292 -20.92 12.22 -4.59
C LEU A 292 -19.52 12.61 -5.07
N LYS A 293 -19.44 13.50 -6.08
CA LYS A 293 -18.16 14.01 -6.59
C LYS A 293 -17.45 14.86 -5.55
N MET A 294 -18.15 15.82 -4.95
CA MET A 294 -17.56 16.73 -3.95
C MET A 294 -17.17 15.97 -2.67
N SER A 295 -18.00 15.01 -2.23
CA SER A 295 -17.67 14.15 -1.08
C SER A 295 -16.39 13.35 -1.32
N ARG A 296 -16.23 12.75 -2.51
CA ARG A 296 -14.99 12.02 -2.87
C ARG A 296 -13.77 12.94 -2.90
N GLN A 297 -13.93 14.18 -3.38
CA GLN A 297 -12.84 15.17 -3.36
C GLN A 297 -12.46 15.55 -1.93
N LEU A 298 -13.43 15.71 -1.03
CA LEU A 298 -13.20 15.98 0.38
C LEU A 298 -12.42 14.83 1.07
N ASP A 299 -12.82 13.60 0.81
CA ASP A 299 -12.15 12.41 1.33
C ASP A 299 -10.73 12.28 0.77
N ASP A 300 -10.53 12.55 -0.52
CA ASP A 300 -9.22 12.55 -1.17
C ASP A 300 -8.26 13.58 -0.55
N LEU A 301 -8.72 14.83 -0.36
CA LEU A 301 -7.92 15.88 0.29
C LEU A 301 -7.53 15.50 1.72
N ASN A 302 -8.46 14.96 2.51
CA ASN A 302 -8.19 14.49 3.87
C ASN A 302 -7.18 13.32 3.89
N MET A 303 -7.29 12.39 2.95
CA MET A 303 -6.37 11.25 2.82
C MET A 303 -4.97 11.70 2.41
N ARG A 304 -4.87 12.58 1.41
CA ARG A 304 -3.61 13.16 0.93
C ARG A 304 -2.88 13.92 2.04
N TRP A 305 -3.60 14.73 2.81
CA TRP A 305 -3.02 15.40 3.99
C TRP A 305 -2.46 14.40 5.01
N LYS A 306 -3.23 13.37 5.39
CA LYS A 306 -2.75 12.34 6.33
C LYS A 306 -1.52 11.60 5.80
N LEU A 307 -1.51 11.24 4.52
CA LEU A 307 -0.37 10.57 3.89
C LEU A 307 0.87 11.48 3.85
N LEU A 308 0.69 12.77 3.60
CA LEU A 308 1.77 13.75 3.64
C LEU A 308 2.35 13.87 5.06
N GLN A 309 1.51 13.99 6.09
CA GLN A 309 1.95 14.03 7.49
C GLN A 309 2.77 12.78 7.85
N VAL A 310 2.24 11.58 7.57
CA VAL A 310 2.93 10.32 7.84
C VAL A 310 4.24 10.25 7.07
N SER A 311 4.26 10.62 5.79
CA SER A 311 5.48 10.58 4.97
C SER A 311 6.57 11.54 5.48
N VAL A 312 6.21 12.67 6.07
CA VAL A 312 7.17 13.64 6.65
C VAL A 312 7.74 13.08 7.95
N GLU A 313 6.89 12.54 8.84
CA GLU A 313 7.32 11.94 10.10
C GLU A 313 8.19 10.68 9.85
N ASP A 314 7.77 9.78 8.96
CA ASP A 314 8.56 8.61 8.57
C ASP A 314 9.93 9.00 8.01
N ARG A 315 9.97 10.08 7.20
CA ARG A 315 11.22 10.59 6.66
C ARG A 315 12.12 11.15 7.75
N LEU A 316 11.58 11.90 8.71
CA LEU A 316 12.33 12.41 9.85
C LEU A 316 12.88 11.27 10.70
N ILE A 317 12.07 10.25 10.98
CA ILE A 317 12.49 9.05 11.72
C ILE A 317 13.65 8.38 10.99
N GLN A 318 13.51 8.09 9.69
CA GLN A 318 14.58 7.44 8.92
C GLN A 318 15.86 8.28 8.85
N LEU A 319 15.74 9.60 8.71
CA LEU A 319 16.90 10.50 8.71
C LEU A 319 17.57 10.58 10.09
N GLN A 320 16.78 10.61 11.17
CA GLN A 320 17.28 10.62 12.55
C GLN A 320 17.91 9.28 12.94
N GLU A 321 17.34 8.17 12.48
CA GLU A 321 17.92 6.82 12.61
C GLU A 321 19.23 6.74 11.84
N ALA A 322 19.24 7.12 10.56
CA ALA A 322 20.48 7.17 9.78
C ALA A 322 21.52 8.11 10.42
N HIS A 323 21.11 9.25 10.96
CA HIS A 323 22.04 10.16 11.64
C HIS A 323 22.51 9.62 13.00
N ARG A 324 21.68 8.84 13.70
CA ARG A 324 22.06 8.16 14.95
C ARG A 324 23.04 7.01 14.69
N ASP A 325 22.79 6.24 13.64
CA ASP A 325 23.56 5.05 13.30
C ASP A 325 24.88 5.41 12.62
N PHE A 326 24.90 6.48 11.82
CA PHE A 326 26.06 6.86 11.01
C PHE A 326 26.67 8.23 11.34
N GLY A 327 26.08 9.02 12.25
CA GLY A 327 26.56 10.37 12.56
C GLY A 327 27.83 10.39 13.44
N PRO A 328 28.49 11.57 13.62
CA PRO A 328 29.76 11.69 14.35
C PRO A 328 29.71 11.25 15.82
N ALA A 329 28.50 11.22 16.41
CA ALA A 329 28.24 10.73 17.77
C ALA A 329 27.94 9.23 17.84
N SER A 330 27.93 8.49 16.71
CA SER A 330 27.56 7.06 16.66
C SER A 330 28.61 6.09 17.24
N GLN A 331 29.60 6.60 18.00
CA GLN A 331 30.36 5.77 18.95
C GLN A 331 29.45 5.09 20.01
N HIS A 332 28.16 5.44 20.06
CA HIS A 332 27.15 4.90 20.97
C HIS A 332 26.62 3.50 20.67
N PHE A 333 26.96 2.87 19.53
CA PHE A 333 26.63 1.44 19.34
C PHE A 333 27.37 0.54 20.35
N LEU A 334 28.41 1.06 21.02
CA LEU A 334 29.40 0.25 21.72
C LEU A 334 29.62 0.65 23.18
N SER A 335 28.80 1.51 23.79
CA SER A 335 28.87 1.69 25.25
C SER A 335 28.34 0.43 25.97
N ILE A 336 29.19 -0.15 26.82
CA ILE A 336 29.04 -1.44 27.53
C ILE A 336 27.70 -1.60 28.30
N GLU A 337 27.02 -0.51 28.64
CA GLU A 337 25.69 -0.55 29.27
C GLU A 337 24.56 -0.95 28.29
N TYR A 338 24.66 -0.57 27.01
CA TYR A 338 23.61 -0.89 26.01
C TYR A 338 23.60 -2.38 25.62
N PHE A 339 24.77 -3.05 25.68
CA PHE A 339 24.90 -4.49 25.43
C PHE A 339 24.22 -5.36 26.50
N ARG A 340 23.99 -4.81 27.71
CA ARG A 340 23.29 -5.52 28.80
C ARG A 340 21.79 -5.23 28.82
N GLU A 341 21.37 -4.03 28.44
CA GLU A 341 19.96 -3.60 28.61
C GLU A 341 19.08 -3.70 27.36
N LYS A 342 19.63 -3.82 26.14
CA LYS A 342 18.81 -3.94 24.92
C LYS A 342 19.10 -5.18 24.08
N VAL A 343 19.05 -6.32 24.76
CA VAL A 343 18.78 -7.65 24.17
C VAL A 343 17.34 -7.77 23.62
N LEU A 344 16.47 -6.76 23.81
CA LEU A 344 15.14 -6.72 23.21
C LEU A 344 15.09 -5.82 21.95
N LEU A 345 15.61 -6.32 20.84
CA LEU A 345 15.04 -6.01 19.52
C LEU A 345 14.04 -7.13 19.20
N GLY A 346 12.85 -7.01 19.79
CA GLY A 346 11.72 -7.85 19.45
C GLY A 346 11.25 -7.50 18.05
N ILE A 347 11.46 -8.39 17.08
CA ILE A 347 10.58 -8.46 15.92
C ILE A 347 9.21 -8.84 16.50
N HIS A 348 8.33 -7.85 16.68
CA HIS A 348 7.04 -8.01 17.37
C HIS A 348 6.10 -9.04 16.72
N GLU A 349 6.44 -9.57 15.54
CA GLU A 349 5.66 -10.61 14.84
C GLU A 349 6.13 -12.05 15.08
N THR A 350 7.41 -12.31 15.44
CA THR A 350 7.95 -13.69 15.40
C THR A 350 8.45 -14.24 16.75
N GLN A 351 8.48 -13.46 17.83
CA GLN A 351 9.01 -13.88 19.14
C GLN A 351 10.43 -14.50 19.08
N THR A 352 11.25 -14.13 18.09
CA THR A 352 12.62 -14.62 17.95
C THR A 352 13.63 -13.52 18.25
N THR A 353 14.59 -13.79 19.13
CA THR A 353 15.71 -12.88 19.44
C THR A 353 16.77 -12.99 18.34
N CYS A 354 17.10 -11.87 17.69
CA CYS A 354 18.16 -11.84 16.67
C CYS A 354 19.36 -11.03 17.21
N TRP A 355 20.50 -11.71 17.34
CA TRP A 355 21.78 -11.15 17.81
C TRP A 355 22.64 -10.58 16.67
N ASP A 356 22.17 -10.74 15.44
CA ASP A 356 22.92 -10.44 14.23
C ASP A 356 22.53 -9.05 13.69
N HIS A 357 23.54 -8.30 13.27
CA HIS A 357 23.31 -7.03 12.57
C HIS A 357 22.42 -7.28 11.34
N PRO A 358 21.42 -6.43 11.01
CA PRO A 358 20.48 -6.70 9.93
C PRO A 358 21.14 -7.01 8.58
N LYS A 359 22.20 -6.28 8.22
CA LYS A 359 22.99 -6.57 7.01
C LYS A 359 23.78 -7.88 7.09
N MET A 360 24.14 -8.35 8.29
CA MET A 360 24.74 -9.67 8.48
C MET A 360 23.71 -10.78 8.29
N THR A 361 22.47 -10.58 8.77
CA THR A 361 21.36 -11.50 8.54
C THR A 361 21.05 -11.61 7.05
N GLU A 362 20.94 -10.49 6.34
CA GLU A 362 20.76 -10.46 4.88
C GLU A 362 21.93 -11.15 4.15
N LEU A 363 23.16 -10.88 4.58
CA LEU A 363 24.35 -11.54 4.03
C LEU A 363 24.26 -13.06 4.20
N PHE A 364 24.02 -13.57 5.41
CA PHE A 364 23.91 -15.01 5.68
C PHE A 364 22.74 -15.66 4.92
N GLN A 365 21.60 -14.98 4.77
CA GLN A 365 20.51 -15.43 3.91
C GLN A 365 20.98 -15.57 2.46
N SER A 366 21.70 -14.57 1.92
CA SER A 366 22.27 -14.66 0.57
C SER A 366 23.32 -15.77 0.42
N LEU A 367 24.00 -16.16 1.50
CA LEU A 367 24.93 -17.30 1.49
C LEU A 367 24.20 -18.64 1.38
N ALA A 368 22.93 -18.73 1.80
CA ALA A 368 22.13 -19.94 1.69
C ALA A 368 21.82 -20.31 0.24
N ASP A 369 21.71 -19.34 -0.67
CA ASP A 369 21.50 -19.59 -2.11
C ASP A 369 22.65 -20.39 -2.74
N LEU A 370 23.85 -20.30 -2.16
CA LEU A 370 25.04 -21.02 -2.59
C LEU A 370 25.03 -22.50 -2.18
N ASN A 371 24.04 -22.95 -1.40
CA ASN A 371 23.90 -24.36 -0.99
C ASN A 371 23.71 -25.33 -2.18
N ASN A 372 23.33 -24.80 -3.34
CA ASN A 372 23.18 -25.55 -4.59
C ASN A 372 24.53 -25.98 -5.23
N VAL A 373 25.65 -25.42 -4.79
CA VAL A 373 26.98 -25.86 -5.26
C VAL A 373 27.28 -27.25 -4.73
N ARG A 374 27.43 -28.23 -5.64
CA ARG A 374 27.57 -29.66 -5.31
C ARG A 374 28.81 -29.98 -4.47
N PHE A 375 29.94 -29.34 -4.78
CA PHE A 375 31.23 -29.64 -4.17
C PHE A 375 31.48 -28.74 -2.96
N SER A 376 31.65 -29.31 -1.78
CA SER A 376 31.76 -28.60 -0.50
C SER A 376 32.91 -27.61 -0.43
N ALA A 377 34.09 -27.98 -0.95
CA ALA A 377 35.26 -27.11 -0.99
C ALA A 377 34.98 -25.80 -1.76
N TYR A 378 34.38 -25.89 -2.95
CA TYR A 378 34.00 -24.71 -3.74
C TYR A 378 32.85 -23.94 -3.12
N ARG A 379 31.83 -24.65 -2.60
CA ARG A 379 30.69 -24.03 -1.93
C ARG A 379 31.15 -23.15 -0.76
N THR A 380 31.97 -23.73 0.12
CA THR A 380 32.55 -23.04 1.27
C THR A 380 33.41 -21.87 0.82
N ALA A 381 34.30 -22.08 -0.16
CA ALA A 381 35.16 -21.03 -0.67
C ALA A 381 34.39 -19.85 -1.29
N ILE A 382 33.29 -20.10 -2.01
CA ILE A 382 32.46 -19.03 -2.60
C ILE A 382 31.67 -18.30 -1.51
N LYS A 383 31.14 -19.03 -0.51
CA LYS A 383 30.51 -18.41 0.67
C LYS A 383 31.50 -17.48 1.39
N ILE A 384 32.71 -17.98 1.67
CA ILE A 384 33.78 -17.20 2.28
C ILE A 384 34.18 -16.03 1.39
N ARG A 385 34.25 -16.20 0.06
CA ARG A 385 34.58 -15.11 -0.87
C ARG A 385 33.53 -14.00 -0.85
N ARG A 386 32.25 -14.35 -0.79
CA ARG A 386 31.14 -13.40 -0.69
C ARG A 386 31.18 -12.63 0.64
N LEU A 387 31.43 -13.35 1.74
CA LEU A 387 31.65 -12.77 3.06
C LEU A 387 32.88 -11.84 3.08
N GLN A 388 34.01 -12.29 2.54
CA GLN A 388 35.26 -11.54 2.46
C GLN A 388 35.07 -10.17 1.78
N LYS A 389 34.31 -10.14 0.66
CA LYS A 389 33.95 -8.91 -0.05
C LYS A 389 32.99 -8.02 0.73
N ALA A 390 31.96 -8.60 1.35
CA ALA A 390 30.99 -7.84 2.14
C ALA A 390 31.65 -7.16 3.36
N LEU A 391 32.65 -7.82 3.96
CA LEU A 391 33.45 -7.27 5.05
C LEU A 391 34.63 -6.41 4.57
N CYS A 392 34.81 -6.21 3.26
CA CYS A 392 35.95 -5.49 2.66
C CYS A 392 37.35 -6.03 3.07
N LEU A 393 37.43 -7.27 3.55
CA LEU A 393 38.70 -7.91 3.94
C LEU A 393 39.55 -8.29 2.72
N ASP A 394 38.95 -8.38 1.52
CA ASP A 394 39.68 -8.60 0.28
C ASP A 394 40.49 -7.37 -0.19
N LEU A 395 40.30 -6.21 0.44
CA LEU A 395 41.10 -5.01 0.24
C LEU A 395 42.25 -4.89 1.25
N LEU A 396 42.19 -5.64 2.35
CA LEU A 396 43.12 -5.53 3.48
C LEU A 396 44.45 -6.25 3.22
N ASP A 397 45.55 -5.54 3.05
CA ASP A 397 46.88 -6.14 2.84
C ASP A 397 47.46 -6.74 4.14
N LEU A 398 48.06 -7.94 4.06
CA LEU A 398 48.63 -8.66 5.21
C LEU A 398 49.64 -7.84 6.04
N ASN A 399 50.47 -7.03 5.39
CA ASN A 399 51.48 -6.21 6.07
C ASN A 399 50.83 -5.12 6.94
N THR A 400 49.81 -4.45 6.40
CA THR A 400 49.05 -3.42 7.12
C THR A 400 48.37 -4.03 8.35
N THR A 401 47.75 -5.21 8.22
CA THR A 401 47.13 -5.91 9.36
C THR A 401 48.16 -6.21 10.47
N SER A 402 49.36 -6.67 10.09
CA SER A 402 50.43 -6.96 11.06
C SER A 402 50.95 -5.69 11.77
N GLU A 403 51.04 -4.56 11.07
CA GLU A 403 51.43 -3.28 11.65
C GLU A 403 50.39 -2.78 12.65
N VAL A 404 49.10 -2.86 12.31
CA VAL A 404 48.01 -2.46 13.21
C VAL A 404 48.00 -3.32 14.48
N PHE A 405 48.20 -4.63 14.38
CA PHE A 405 48.29 -5.48 15.58
C PHE A 405 49.43 -5.09 16.52
N LYS A 406 50.58 -4.65 15.97
CA LYS A 406 51.70 -4.14 16.79
C LYS A 406 51.35 -2.80 17.45
N GLN A 407 50.67 -1.91 16.72
CA GLN A 407 50.22 -0.61 17.24
C GLN A 407 49.28 -0.77 18.45
N HIS A 408 48.34 -1.72 18.36
CA HIS A 408 47.39 -2.06 19.43
C HIS A 408 47.97 -2.99 20.51
N LYS A 409 49.29 -3.25 20.49
CA LYS A 409 50.01 -4.10 21.46
C LYS A 409 49.45 -5.54 21.57
N LEU A 410 48.86 -6.07 20.49
CA LEU A 410 48.31 -7.43 20.41
C LEU A 410 49.43 -8.47 20.18
N ASN A 411 50.40 -8.50 21.09
CA ASN A 411 51.61 -9.32 20.96
C ASN A 411 51.48 -10.69 21.65
N GLN A 412 50.61 -10.82 22.65
CA GLN A 412 50.42 -12.07 23.39
C GLN A 412 49.22 -12.84 22.83
N ASN A 413 49.47 -14.00 22.23
CA ASN A 413 48.45 -14.74 21.48
C ASN A 413 47.37 -15.40 22.37
N ASP A 414 47.72 -15.76 23.61
CA ASP A 414 46.79 -16.34 24.58
C ASP A 414 45.91 -15.29 25.31
N GLN A 415 46.19 -13.99 25.13
CA GLN A 415 45.43 -12.93 25.77
C GLN A 415 43.99 -12.88 25.23
N LEU A 416 43.02 -12.73 26.12
CA LEU A 416 41.64 -12.40 25.78
C LEU A 416 41.48 -10.87 25.68
N ILE A 417 40.95 -10.40 24.57
CA ILE A 417 40.62 -8.99 24.33
C ILE A 417 39.11 -8.80 24.34
N GLY A 418 38.67 -7.70 24.95
CA GLY A 418 37.25 -7.34 25.00
C GLY A 418 36.77 -6.74 23.68
N VAL A 419 35.45 -6.69 23.50
CA VAL A 419 34.81 -6.08 22.33
C VAL A 419 35.36 -4.67 22.02
N GLN A 420 35.57 -3.82 23.03
CA GLN A 420 36.11 -2.46 22.85
C GLN A 420 37.50 -2.43 22.20
N ASP A 421 38.39 -3.33 22.62
CA ASP A 421 39.73 -3.41 22.06
C ASP A 421 39.70 -3.93 20.63
N VAL A 422 38.80 -4.88 20.33
CA VAL A 422 38.56 -5.37 18.96
C VAL A 422 38.07 -4.24 18.07
N ILE A 423 37.11 -3.43 18.54
CA ILE A 423 36.57 -2.28 17.81
C ILE A 423 37.65 -1.27 17.52
N SER A 424 38.47 -0.92 18.51
CA SER A 424 39.58 0.03 18.33
C SER A 424 40.57 -0.45 17.26
N CYS A 425 40.89 -1.75 17.30
CA CYS A 425 41.73 -2.40 16.29
C CYS A 425 41.10 -2.35 14.90
N LEU A 426 39.83 -2.76 14.76
CA LEU A 426 39.10 -2.74 13.49
C LEU A 426 38.92 -1.33 12.94
N THR A 427 38.64 -0.34 13.79
CA THR A 427 38.49 1.06 13.41
C THR A 427 39.79 1.57 12.79
N THR A 428 40.93 1.23 13.37
CA THR A 428 42.25 1.59 12.82
C THR A 428 42.48 0.92 11.46
N ILE A 429 42.11 -0.37 11.31
CA ILE A 429 42.19 -1.10 10.04
C ILE A 429 41.33 -0.41 8.97
N TYR A 430 40.05 -0.19 9.24
CA TYR A 430 39.12 0.32 8.24
C TYR A 430 39.31 1.82 7.94
N SER A 431 39.76 2.63 8.89
CA SER A 431 40.18 4.02 8.62
C SER A 431 41.34 4.06 7.62
N GLY A 432 42.34 3.18 7.79
CA GLY A 432 43.44 3.07 6.83
C GLY A 432 43.01 2.52 5.46
N LEU A 433 41.93 1.75 5.39
CA LEU A 433 41.36 1.28 4.12
C LEU A 433 40.54 2.37 3.43
N GLU A 434 39.77 3.15 4.18
CA GLU A 434 38.99 4.28 3.67
C GLU A 434 39.88 5.32 2.97
N GLU A 435 41.06 5.61 3.53
CA GLU A 435 42.04 6.52 2.90
C GLU A 435 42.41 6.08 1.47
N LYS A 436 42.50 4.76 1.23
CA LYS A 436 42.87 4.18 -0.07
C LYS A 436 41.66 3.88 -0.96
N HIS A 437 40.48 3.69 -0.39
CA HIS A 437 39.28 3.15 -1.03
C HIS A 437 37.98 3.84 -0.58
N LYS A 438 37.95 5.18 -0.63
CA LYS A 438 36.86 6.03 -0.11
C LYS A 438 35.45 5.61 -0.53
N ASP A 439 35.26 5.22 -1.80
CA ASP A 439 33.93 4.89 -2.32
C ASP A 439 33.45 3.47 -1.97
N MET A 440 34.32 2.62 -1.40
CA MET A 440 34.02 1.21 -1.13
C MET A 440 33.94 0.89 0.37
N VAL A 441 34.53 1.71 1.24
CA VAL A 441 34.67 1.43 2.67
C VAL A 441 33.86 2.43 3.48
N ASN A 442 32.84 1.93 4.19
CA ASN A 442 32.14 2.69 5.22
C ASN A 442 32.66 2.23 6.58
N VAL A 443 33.49 3.05 7.24
CA VAL A 443 34.23 2.62 8.43
C VAL A 443 33.32 2.09 9.55
N PRO A 444 32.27 2.82 10.01
CA PRO A 444 31.39 2.32 11.07
C PRO A 444 30.75 0.97 10.70
N LEU A 445 30.15 0.88 9.51
CA LEU A 445 29.48 -0.34 9.08
C LEU A 445 30.45 -1.52 8.96
N CYS A 446 31.64 -1.31 8.39
CA CYS A 446 32.63 -2.36 8.23
C CYS A 446 33.15 -2.87 9.59
N VAL A 447 33.33 -1.96 10.57
CA VAL A 447 33.71 -2.34 11.95
C VAL A 447 32.61 -3.20 12.58
N ASP A 448 31.35 -2.78 12.53
CA ASP A 448 30.23 -3.52 13.13
C ASP A 448 30.03 -4.89 12.48
N MET A 449 30.04 -4.93 11.14
CA MET A 449 29.91 -6.15 10.36
C MET A 449 31.05 -7.14 10.64
N CYS A 450 32.29 -6.66 10.68
CA CYS A 450 33.46 -7.50 10.94
C CYS A 450 33.52 -7.97 12.40
N LEU A 451 33.16 -7.12 13.36
CA LEU A 451 33.05 -7.48 14.77
C LEU A 451 31.97 -8.56 14.96
N ASN A 452 30.78 -8.37 14.38
CA ASN A 452 29.70 -9.34 14.46
C ASN A 452 30.13 -10.70 13.89
N TRP A 453 30.80 -10.71 12.73
CA TRP A 453 31.37 -11.92 12.16
C TRP A 453 32.41 -12.57 13.07
N LEU A 454 33.36 -11.81 13.62
CA LEU A 454 34.41 -12.32 14.51
C LEU A 454 33.83 -12.94 15.79
N LEU A 455 32.82 -12.31 16.39
CA LEU A 455 32.13 -12.85 17.56
C LEU A 455 31.37 -14.14 17.22
N ASN A 456 30.71 -14.17 16.07
CA ASN A 456 30.01 -15.37 15.60
C ASN A 456 30.97 -16.55 15.33
N VAL A 457 32.20 -16.29 14.88
CA VAL A 457 33.20 -17.34 14.63
C VAL A 457 33.93 -17.75 15.91
N TYR A 458 34.32 -16.80 16.77
CA TYR A 458 35.29 -17.05 17.85
C TYR A 458 34.76 -16.84 19.28
N ASP A 459 33.53 -16.34 19.45
CA ASP A 459 32.87 -16.16 20.75
C ASP A 459 31.49 -16.84 20.76
N SER A 460 31.47 -18.14 20.44
CA SER A 460 30.23 -18.94 20.45
C SER A 460 29.55 -18.97 21.83
N GLY A 461 30.34 -18.81 22.91
CA GLY A 461 29.85 -18.70 24.28
C GLY A 461 29.31 -17.32 24.68
N ARG A 462 29.30 -16.34 23.74
CA ARG A 462 28.78 -14.97 23.93
C ARG A 462 29.36 -14.27 25.17
N THR A 463 30.66 -14.46 25.41
CA THR A 463 31.37 -13.90 26.55
C THR A 463 31.80 -12.44 26.33
N GLY A 464 31.72 -11.95 25.09
CA GLY A 464 32.20 -10.62 24.69
C GLY A 464 33.73 -10.53 24.65
N LYS A 465 34.43 -11.67 24.57
CA LYS A 465 35.89 -11.74 24.55
C LYS A 465 36.38 -12.68 23.47
N ILE A 466 37.44 -12.27 22.77
CA ILE A 466 38.07 -13.07 21.71
C ILE A 466 39.54 -13.26 22.06
N ARG A 467 40.12 -14.42 21.77
CA ARG A 467 41.58 -14.62 21.88
C ARG A 467 42.31 -13.85 20.78
N VAL A 468 43.42 -13.21 21.13
CA VAL A 468 44.26 -12.48 20.17
C VAL A 468 44.68 -13.38 19.01
N GLN A 469 45.10 -14.62 19.28
CA GLN A 469 45.44 -15.60 18.23
C GLN A 469 44.30 -15.79 17.22
N SER A 470 43.08 -15.99 17.72
CA SER A 470 41.90 -16.29 16.90
C SER A 470 41.49 -15.07 16.06
N LEU A 471 41.55 -13.85 16.63
CA LEU A 471 41.36 -12.60 15.89
C LEU A 471 42.35 -12.50 14.71
N LYS A 472 43.64 -12.73 14.98
CA LYS A 472 44.69 -12.66 13.96
C LYS A 472 44.48 -13.70 12.86
N ILE A 473 44.20 -14.96 13.23
CA ILE A 473 43.95 -16.04 12.26
C ILE A 473 42.76 -15.70 11.37
N GLY A 474 41.65 -15.19 11.94
CA GLY A 474 40.46 -14.79 11.19
C GLY A 474 40.75 -13.70 10.15
N LEU A 475 41.31 -12.58 10.60
CA LEU A 475 41.59 -11.43 9.74
C LEU A 475 42.66 -11.75 8.70
N MET A 476 43.75 -12.42 9.07
CA MET A 476 44.85 -12.75 8.14
C MET A 476 44.43 -13.79 7.08
N SER A 477 43.57 -14.74 7.45
CA SER A 477 43.06 -15.73 6.49
C SER A 477 42.25 -15.07 5.37
N LEU A 478 41.46 -14.05 5.72
CA LEU A 478 40.58 -13.33 4.78
C LEU A 478 41.20 -12.06 4.20
N SER A 479 42.40 -11.67 4.61
CA SER A 479 43.14 -10.54 4.05
C SER A 479 43.61 -10.82 2.61
N LYS A 480 43.96 -9.77 1.88
CA LYS A 480 44.63 -9.81 0.57
C LYS A 480 46.12 -10.14 0.71
N GLY A 481 46.60 -11.11 -0.05
CA GLY A 481 48.02 -11.50 -0.09
C GLY A 481 48.26 -12.81 -0.83
N LEU A 482 49.52 -13.19 -1.02
CA LEU A 482 49.87 -14.47 -1.64
C LEU A 482 49.54 -15.63 -0.69
N LEU A 483 49.11 -16.77 -1.24
CA LEU A 483 48.73 -17.94 -0.45
C LEU A 483 49.89 -18.46 0.43
N GLU A 484 51.11 -18.50 -0.11
CA GLU A 484 52.28 -18.94 0.63
C GLU A 484 52.66 -17.96 1.77
N GLU A 485 52.46 -16.65 1.58
CA GLU A 485 52.67 -15.65 2.63
C GLU A 485 51.68 -15.87 3.77
N LYS A 486 50.39 -16.11 3.46
CA LYS A 486 49.39 -16.45 4.48
C LYS A 486 49.78 -17.68 5.28
N TYR A 487 50.30 -18.73 4.64
CA TYR A 487 50.78 -19.91 5.35
C TYR A 487 51.93 -19.59 6.30
N ARG A 488 52.88 -18.73 5.90
CA ARG A 488 53.97 -18.28 6.78
C ARG A 488 53.44 -17.50 7.97
N TYR A 489 52.49 -16.58 7.75
CA TYR A 489 51.88 -15.81 8.84
C TYR A 489 51.13 -16.70 9.82
N LEU A 490 50.24 -17.58 9.32
CA LEU A 490 49.48 -18.50 10.16
C LEU A 490 50.39 -19.40 10.99
N PHE A 491 51.47 -19.91 10.40
CA PHE A 491 52.46 -20.71 11.14
C PHE A 491 53.16 -19.87 12.22
N LYS A 492 53.55 -18.63 11.90
CA LYS A 492 54.25 -17.73 12.83
C LYS A 492 53.40 -17.40 14.06
N GLU A 493 52.07 -17.35 13.92
CA GLU A 493 51.18 -17.06 15.06
C GLU A 493 51.10 -18.22 16.08
N VAL A 494 51.44 -19.45 15.70
CA VAL A 494 51.43 -20.59 16.64
C VAL A 494 52.82 -21.15 16.95
N ALA A 495 53.84 -20.76 16.18
CA ALA A 495 55.21 -21.19 16.41
C ALA A 495 55.71 -20.73 17.78
N GLY A 496 56.48 -21.59 18.43
CA GLY A 496 57.15 -21.28 19.70
C GLY A 496 58.31 -20.29 19.53
N PRO A 497 59.00 -19.95 20.63
CA PRO A 497 60.16 -19.04 20.63
C PRO A 497 61.30 -19.47 19.71
N THR A 498 61.36 -20.75 19.36
CA THR A 498 62.36 -21.37 18.47
C THR A 498 62.00 -21.27 16.99
N GLU A 499 60.90 -20.59 16.61
CA GLU A 499 60.31 -20.58 15.26
C GLU A 499 59.92 -21.98 14.73
N MET A 500 59.75 -22.93 15.65
CA MET A 500 59.28 -24.28 15.40
C MET A 500 57.88 -24.47 15.97
N CYS A 501 57.13 -25.44 15.43
CA CYS A 501 55.76 -25.72 15.85
C CYS A 501 55.62 -27.20 16.24
N ASP A 502 55.08 -27.46 17.43
CA ASP A 502 54.75 -28.81 17.91
C ASP A 502 53.32 -29.23 17.52
N GLN A 503 52.92 -30.45 17.89
CA GLN A 503 51.60 -31.00 17.56
C GLN A 503 50.45 -30.18 18.18
N ARG A 504 50.64 -29.68 19.40
CA ARG A 504 49.62 -28.92 20.14
C ARG A 504 49.41 -27.56 19.49
N GLN A 505 50.49 -26.86 19.18
CA GLN A 505 50.49 -25.56 18.51
C GLN A 505 49.84 -25.65 17.12
N LEU A 506 50.18 -26.68 16.33
CA LEU A 506 49.52 -26.93 15.05
C LEU A 506 48.03 -27.23 15.26
N GLY A 507 47.69 -28.01 16.28
CA GLY A 507 46.31 -28.29 16.64
C GLY A 507 45.50 -27.03 16.96
N LEU A 508 46.07 -26.07 17.69
CA LEU A 508 45.45 -24.78 17.98
C LEU A 508 45.19 -23.96 16.71
N LEU A 509 46.15 -23.91 15.77
CA LEU A 509 45.97 -23.24 14.48
C LEU A 509 44.80 -23.86 13.70
N LEU A 510 44.79 -25.18 13.57
CA LEU A 510 43.75 -25.89 12.81
C LEU A 510 42.38 -25.74 13.47
N HIS A 511 42.33 -25.77 14.81
CA HIS A 511 41.11 -25.55 15.57
C HIS A 511 40.54 -24.14 15.34
N ASP A 512 41.37 -23.10 15.32
CA ASP A 512 40.90 -21.73 15.05
C ASP A 512 40.53 -21.51 13.58
N ALA A 513 41.26 -22.14 12.66
CA ALA A 513 40.97 -22.04 11.22
C ALA A 513 39.65 -22.74 10.84
N ILE A 514 39.32 -23.87 11.48
CA ILE A 514 38.11 -24.64 11.16
C ILE A 514 36.82 -23.95 11.65
N GLN A 515 36.91 -23.01 12.60
CA GLN A 515 35.73 -22.25 13.05
C GLN A 515 35.12 -21.40 11.93
N ILE A 516 35.92 -20.95 10.95
CA ILE A 516 35.42 -20.15 9.82
C ILE A 516 34.44 -20.96 8.96
N PRO A 517 34.79 -22.16 8.44
CA PRO A 517 33.81 -23.05 7.80
C PRO A 517 32.67 -23.51 8.72
N ARG A 518 32.93 -23.66 10.03
CA ARG A 518 31.89 -24.04 11.02
C ARG A 518 30.77 -23.02 11.08
N GLN A 519 31.10 -21.73 11.13
CA GLN A 519 30.08 -20.67 11.16
C GLN A 519 29.21 -20.62 9.89
N LEU A 520 29.67 -21.24 8.80
CA LEU A 520 28.92 -21.35 7.54
C LEU A 520 28.11 -22.65 7.41
N GLY A 521 28.13 -23.51 8.43
CA GLY A 521 27.49 -24.83 8.42
C GLY A 521 28.20 -25.85 7.50
N GLU A 522 29.52 -25.71 7.29
CA GLU A 522 30.27 -26.54 6.33
C GLU A 522 31.34 -27.42 7.01
N VAL A 523 31.48 -27.38 8.34
CA VAL A 523 32.55 -28.07 9.09
C VAL A 523 32.62 -29.58 8.85
N ALA A 524 31.47 -30.23 8.66
CA ALA A 524 31.40 -31.68 8.42
C ALA A 524 32.16 -32.11 7.15
N ALA A 525 32.29 -31.22 6.17
CA ALA A 525 33.09 -31.50 4.98
C ALA A 525 34.60 -31.52 5.27
N PHE A 526 35.07 -30.84 6.30
CA PHE A 526 36.49 -30.59 6.53
C PHE A 526 37.09 -31.40 7.70
N GLY A 527 36.44 -32.50 8.07
CA GLY A 527 36.88 -33.39 9.17
C GLY A 527 36.16 -33.13 10.50
N GLY A 528 35.11 -32.31 10.53
CA GLY A 528 34.38 -32.02 11.75
C GLY A 528 35.19 -31.14 12.71
N SER A 529 34.84 -31.17 13.99
CA SER A 529 35.60 -30.49 15.06
C SER A 529 36.92 -31.18 15.39
N ASN A 530 37.15 -32.38 14.83
CA ASN A 530 38.30 -33.22 15.14
C ASN A 530 39.48 -32.94 14.21
N ILE A 531 40.44 -32.15 14.70
CA ILE A 531 41.62 -31.73 13.93
C ILE A 531 42.78 -32.73 14.01
N GLU A 532 42.69 -33.74 14.89
CA GLU A 532 43.77 -34.67 15.21
C GLU A 532 44.29 -35.48 14.00
N PRO A 533 43.44 -35.99 13.08
CA PRO A 533 43.93 -36.67 11.88
C PRO A 533 44.80 -35.78 10.98
N SER A 534 44.47 -34.49 10.88
CA SER A 534 45.22 -33.52 10.09
C SER A 534 46.56 -33.18 10.73
N VAL A 535 46.60 -33.01 12.05
CA VAL A 535 47.86 -32.83 12.81
C VAL A 535 48.75 -34.04 12.59
N ARG A 536 48.24 -35.25 12.83
CA ARG A 536 48.98 -36.49 12.65
C ARG A 536 49.54 -36.65 11.23
N SER A 537 48.73 -36.32 10.21
CA SER A 537 49.18 -36.34 8.81
C SER A 537 50.38 -35.44 8.56
N CYS A 538 50.39 -34.23 9.12
CA CYS A 538 51.51 -33.28 8.97
C CYS A 538 52.81 -33.85 9.58
N PHE A 539 52.72 -34.40 10.79
CA PHE A 539 53.88 -34.93 11.51
C PHE A 539 54.39 -36.24 10.90
N GLN A 540 53.50 -37.12 10.43
CA GLN A 540 53.87 -38.35 9.72
C GLN A 540 54.65 -38.07 8.42
N GLN A 541 54.23 -37.07 7.65
CA GLN A 541 54.95 -36.67 6.43
C GLN A 541 56.36 -36.14 6.75
N ASN A 542 56.56 -35.61 7.95
CA ASN A 542 57.82 -35.06 8.43
C ASN A 542 58.63 -36.04 9.29
N HIS A 543 58.42 -37.35 9.12
CA HIS A 543 59.11 -38.42 9.84
C HIS A 543 58.89 -38.42 11.36
N ASN A 544 57.72 -37.97 11.83
CA ASN A 544 57.33 -37.92 13.25
C ASN A 544 58.32 -37.16 14.15
N LYS A 545 58.96 -36.12 13.62
CA LYS A 545 59.76 -35.19 14.44
C LYS A 545 58.86 -34.51 15.50
N PRO A 546 59.36 -34.20 16.71
CA PRO A 546 58.55 -33.55 17.74
C PRO A 546 58.09 -32.14 17.34
N GLU A 547 58.85 -31.49 16.47
CA GLU A 547 58.57 -30.15 15.97
C GLU A 547 58.79 -30.09 14.45
N ILE A 548 58.06 -29.17 13.79
CA ILE A 548 58.16 -28.89 12.36
C ILE A 548 58.61 -27.44 12.10
N THR A 549 59.33 -27.24 11.00
CA THR A 549 59.72 -25.92 10.48
C THR A 549 58.61 -25.31 9.60
N VAL A 550 58.66 -23.98 9.39
CA VAL A 550 57.79 -23.26 8.45
C VAL A 550 57.77 -23.90 7.06
N LYS A 551 58.94 -24.32 6.56
CA LYS A 551 59.07 -24.94 5.22
C LYS A 551 58.31 -26.26 5.14
N GLN A 552 58.48 -27.12 6.15
CA GLN A 552 57.78 -28.41 6.25
C GLN A 552 56.27 -28.24 6.36
N PHE A 553 55.81 -27.23 7.10
CA PHE A 553 54.40 -26.87 7.16
C PHE A 553 53.85 -26.42 5.79
N ILE A 554 54.55 -25.56 5.07
CA ILE A 554 54.13 -25.11 3.73
C ILE A 554 54.08 -26.29 2.75
N ASP A 555 55.08 -27.18 2.78
CA ASP A 555 55.11 -28.37 1.92
C ASP A 555 53.94 -29.31 2.21
N TRP A 556 53.50 -29.43 3.46
CA TRP A 556 52.26 -30.13 3.83
C TRP A 556 51.01 -29.38 3.37
N MET A 557 50.91 -28.06 3.57
CA MET A 557 49.78 -27.24 3.13
C MET A 557 49.58 -27.26 1.61
N ARG A 558 50.66 -27.43 0.83
CA ARG A 558 50.61 -27.62 -0.63
C ARG A 558 49.96 -28.94 -1.06
N LEU A 559 49.86 -29.91 -0.16
CA LEU A 559 49.07 -31.12 -0.38
C LEU A 559 47.57 -30.91 -0.13
N GLU A 560 47.17 -29.69 0.26
CA GLU A 560 45.78 -29.27 0.51
C GLU A 560 45.07 -30.19 1.52
N PRO A 561 45.55 -30.22 2.78
CA PRO A 561 44.99 -31.10 3.80
C PRO A 561 43.52 -30.77 4.06
N GLN A 562 42.75 -31.80 4.43
CA GLN A 562 41.30 -31.74 4.49
C GLN A 562 40.77 -30.61 5.39
N SER A 563 41.42 -30.32 6.51
CA SER A 563 41.00 -29.23 7.42
C SER A 563 41.29 -27.82 6.90
N MET A 564 42.18 -27.67 5.90
CA MET A 564 42.59 -26.35 5.39
C MET A 564 42.29 -26.12 3.92
N VAL A 565 41.83 -27.12 3.16
CA VAL A 565 41.59 -27.05 1.71
C VAL A 565 40.66 -25.90 1.29
N TRP A 566 39.79 -25.42 2.16
CA TRP A 566 38.94 -24.25 1.88
C TRP A 566 39.74 -22.97 1.58
N LEU A 567 40.90 -22.79 2.20
CA LEU A 567 41.74 -21.60 2.05
C LEU A 567 42.44 -21.51 0.68
N PRO A 568 43.16 -22.53 0.17
CA PRO A 568 43.67 -22.51 -1.19
C PRO A 568 42.55 -22.45 -2.24
N VAL A 569 41.39 -23.07 -2.00
CA VAL A 569 40.25 -22.99 -2.92
C VAL A 569 39.68 -21.57 -2.95
N LEU A 570 39.58 -20.86 -1.83
CA LEU A 570 39.19 -19.44 -1.76
C LEU A 570 40.08 -18.58 -2.68
N HIS A 571 41.39 -18.81 -2.65
CA HIS A 571 42.33 -18.10 -3.52
C HIS A 571 42.10 -18.40 -5.00
N ARG A 572 41.81 -19.66 -5.35
CA ARG A 572 41.47 -20.03 -6.73
C ARG A 572 40.15 -19.42 -7.18
N VAL A 573 39.14 -19.35 -6.31
CA VAL A 573 37.88 -18.65 -6.58
C VAL A 573 38.14 -17.18 -6.86
N ALA A 574 38.90 -16.50 -5.99
CA ALA A 574 39.26 -15.10 -6.17
C ALA A 574 40.00 -14.83 -7.50
N ALA A 575 40.94 -15.71 -7.89
CA ALA A 575 41.63 -15.61 -9.17
C ALA A 575 40.69 -15.83 -10.37
N ALA A 576 39.79 -16.82 -10.27
CA ALA A 576 38.87 -17.19 -11.34
C ALA A 576 37.84 -16.09 -11.66
N GLU A 577 37.41 -15.28 -10.68
CA GLU A 577 36.40 -14.23 -10.85
C GLU A 577 36.66 -13.29 -12.04
N THR A 578 37.92 -13.02 -12.36
CA THR A 578 38.33 -12.12 -13.44
C THR A 578 38.88 -12.87 -14.67
N ALA A 579 39.02 -14.19 -14.60
CA ALA A 579 39.57 -15.00 -15.67
C ALA A 579 38.56 -15.18 -16.81
N LYS A 580 39.04 -14.94 -18.03
CA LYS A 580 38.28 -15.18 -19.28
C LYS A 580 39.03 -16.19 -20.13
N HIS A 581 38.35 -17.27 -20.51
CA HIS A 581 38.89 -18.32 -21.36
C HIS A 581 38.20 -18.33 -22.71
N GLN A 582 38.99 -18.27 -23.80
CA GLN A 582 38.52 -18.40 -25.19
C GLN A 582 38.15 -19.86 -25.52
N ALA A 583 37.33 -20.48 -24.68
CA ALA A 583 36.83 -21.84 -24.80
C ALA A 583 35.31 -21.83 -24.71
N LYS A 584 34.66 -22.76 -25.40
CA LYS A 584 33.21 -22.92 -25.41
C LYS A 584 32.81 -24.06 -24.48
N CYS A 585 31.87 -23.82 -23.58
CA CYS A 585 31.37 -24.89 -22.72
C CYS A 585 30.64 -25.98 -23.54
N ASN A 586 31.02 -27.23 -23.35
CA ASN A 586 30.41 -28.36 -24.06
C ASN A 586 28.98 -28.66 -23.60
N ILE A 587 28.55 -28.14 -22.45
CA ILE A 587 27.23 -28.35 -21.85
C ILE A 587 26.29 -27.20 -22.20
N CYS A 588 26.47 -26.01 -21.61
CA CYS A 588 25.60 -24.84 -21.83
C CYS A 588 25.92 -24.02 -23.10
N LYS A 589 27.02 -24.33 -23.79
CA LYS A 589 27.46 -23.62 -25.02
C LYS A 589 27.93 -22.18 -24.83
N GLU A 590 28.04 -21.70 -23.60
CA GLU A 590 28.58 -20.39 -23.26
C GLU A 590 30.03 -20.21 -23.74
N CYS A 591 30.33 -19.05 -24.31
CA CYS A 591 31.63 -18.69 -24.87
C CYS A 591 31.75 -17.15 -24.92
N PRO A 592 32.83 -16.54 -24.38
CA PRO A 592 33.92 -17.17 -23.65
C PRO A 592 33.47 -17.70 -22.28
N ILE A 593 34.17 -18.71 -21.74
CA ILE A 593 33.96 -19.14 -20.34
C ILE A 593 34.57 -18.08 -19.43
N VAL A 594 33.75 -17.49 -18.55
CA VAL A 594 34.18 -16.58 -17.48
C VAL A 594 34.15 -17.33 -16.15
N GLY A 595 35.15 -17.13 -15.29
CA GLY A 595 35.30 -17.93 -14.08
C GLY A 595 36.16 -19.18 -14.32
N PHE A 596 35.91 -20.23 -13.54
CA PHE A 596 36.62 -21.50 -13.72
C PHE A 596 36.33 -22.15 -15.08
N ARG A 597 37.38 -22.67 -15.72
CA ARG A 597 37.31 -23.59 -16.85
C ARG A 597 37.78 -24.97 -16.42
N TYR A 598 36.93 -25.98 -16.60
CA TYR A 598 37.26 -27.38 -16.33
C TYR A 598 37.43 -28.14 -17.64
N ARG A 599 38.64 -28.68 -17.88
CA ARG A 599 38.93 -29.46 -19.09
C ARG A 599 39.05 -30.94 -18.80
N SER A 600 38.38 -31.78 -19.57
CA SER A 600 38.49 -33.24 -19.44
C SER A 600 39.85 -33.73 -19.92
N LEU A 601 40.52 -34.54 -19.09
CA LEU A 601 41.73 -35.27 -19.48
C LEU A 601 41.42 -36.60 -20.17
N LYS A 602 40.13 -36.92 -20.38
CA LYS A 602 39.69 -38.13 -21.06
C LYS A 602 39.06 -37.84 -22.42
N HIS A 603 38.22 -36.81 -22.50
CA HIS A 603 37.56 -36.42 -23.74
C HIS A 603 38.28 -35.24 -24.38
N PHE A 604 38.59 -35.39 -25.67
CA PHE A 604 39.26 -34.35 -26.45
C PHE A 604 38.37 -33.11 -26.57
N ASN A 605 38.94 -31.92 -26.31
CA ASN A 605 38.25 -30.62 -26.36
C ASN A 605 36.87 -30.62 -25.67
N TYR A 606 36.86 -31.19 -24.46
CA TYR A 606 35.69 -31.17 -23.59
C TYR A 606 35.94 -30.22 -22.43
N ASP A 607 35.36 -29.02 -22.54
CA ASP A 607 35.45 -27.93 -21.60
C ASP A 607 34.10 -27.72 -20.90
N VAL A 608 34.13 -27.44 -19.60
CA VAL A 608 32.94 -27.21 -18.77
C VAL A 608 33.14 -25.90 -18.01
N CYS A 609 32.15 -25.01 -18.05
CA CYS A 609 32.18 -23.77 -17.29
C CYS A 609 31.90 -24.01 -15.80
N GLN A 610 32.26 -23.04 -14.97
CA GLN A 610 32.00 -23.00 -13.54
C GLN A 610 30.57 -23.43 -13.17
N SER A 611 29.55 -22.80 -13.76
CA SER A 611 28.13 -23.07 -13.45
C SER A 611 27.76 -24.52 -13.75
N CYS A 612 28.10 -25.04 -14.93
CA CYS A 612 27.79 -26.43 -15.28
C CYS A 612 28.53 -27.43 -14.39
N PHE A 613 29.78 -27.15 -14.02
CA PHE A 613 30.56 -28.02 -13.15
C PHE A 613 30.00 -28.04 -11.72
N PHE A 614 29.71 -26.87 -11.13
CA PHE A 614 29.17 -26.76 -9.77
C PHE A 614 27.77 -27.36 -9.61
N SER A 615 26.93 -27.29 -10.64
CA SER A 615 25.63 -27.99 -10.65
C SER A 615 25.76 -29.50 -10.95
N GLY A 616 26.96 -29.99 -11.28
CA GLY A 616 27.17 -31.40 -11.63
C GLY A 616 26.50 -31.83 -12.95
N ARG A 617 26.27 -30.89 -13.89
CA ARG A 617 25.68 -31.20 -15.20
C ARG A 617 26.67 -32.02 -16.03
N THR A 618 26.17 -32.97 -16.82
CA THR A 618 26.98 -33.78 -17.72
C THR A 618 26.38 -33.81 -19.13
N ALA A 619 27.21 -33.99 -20.16
CA ALA A 619 26.77 -34.13 -21.54
C ALA A 619 27.68 -35.10 -22.31
N LYS A 620 27.19 -35.62 -23.44
CA LYS A 620 27.96 -36.47 -24.38
C LYS A 620 28.67 -37.67 -23.71
N GLY A 621 28.02 -38.32 -22.75
CA GLY A 621 28.56 -39.49 -22.05
C GLY A 621 29.76 -39.21 -21.13
N HIS A 622 30.08 -37.93 -20.85
CA HIS A 622 31.08 -37.57 -19.85
C HIS A 622 30.56 -37.91 -18.44
N LYS A 623 31.32 -38.68 -17.67
CA LYS A 623 31.00 -38.97 -16.26
C LYS A 623 31.79 -38.02 -15.36
N LEU A 624 31.17 -37.55 -14.28
CA LEU A 624 31.81 -36.58 -13.37
C LEU A 624 33.15 -37.06 -12.82
N HIS A 625 33.29 -38.36 -12.49
CA HIS A 625 34.53 -38.95 -11.97
C HIS A 625 35.69 -39.04 -12.97
N TYR A 626 35.51 -38.58 -14.21
CA TYR A 626 36.64 -38.51 -15.15
C TYR A 626 37.62 -37.43 -14.72
N PRO A 627 38.93 -37.66 -14.86
CA PRO A 627 39.92 -36.68 -14.46
C PRO A 627 39.74 -35.40 -15.26
N MET A 628 39.51 -34.29 -14.56
CA MET A 628 39.45 -32.94 -15.12
C MET A 628 40.67 -32.14 -14.64
N VAL A 629 41.10 -31.15 -15.42
CA VAL A 629 42.01 -30.08 -15.00
C VAL A 629 41.20 -28.83 -14.76
N GLU A 630 41.44 -28.19 -13.62
CA GLU A 630 40.91 -26.87 -13.29
C GLU A 630 41.84 -25.76 -13.80
N TYR A 631 41.25 -24.76 -14.44
CA TYR A 631 41.89 -23.50 -14.80
C TYR A 631 41.17 -22.34 -14.13
N CYS A 632 41.91 -21.54 -13.36
CA CYS A 632 41.44 -20.33 -12.68
C CYS A 632 42.14 -19.05 -13.17
N ILE A 633 43.07 -19.18 -14.12
CA ILE A 633 43.76 -18.07 -14.79
C ILE A 633 43.72 -18.31 -16.30
N PRO A 634 43.74 -17.26 -17.15
CA PRO A 634 43.72 -17.42 -18.60
C PRO A 634 44.83 -18.36 -19.10
N THR A 635 44.45 -19.38 -19.86
CA THR A 635 45.36 -20.43 -20.34
C THR A 635 46.29 -19.91 -21.42
N THR A 636 47.57 -20.23 -21.32
CA THR A 636 48.57 -19.96 -22.36
C THR A 636 48.62 -21.10 -23.39
N SER A 637 49.04 -20.82 -24.63
CA SER A 637 49.10 -21.83 -25.71
C SER A 637 49.98 -23.06 -25.37
N GLY A 638 50.99 -22.90 -24.50
CA GLY A 638 51.83 -24.01 -24.02
C GLY A 638 51.12 -24.96 -23.05
N GLU A 639 50.12 -24.49 -22.30
CA GLU A 639 49.31 -25.33 -21.39
C GLU A 639 48.35 -26.23 -22.16
N ASP A 640 47.74 -25.70 -23.23
CA ASP A 640 46.87 -26.47 -24.12
C ASP A 640 47.62 -27.66 -24.77
N VAL A 641 48.90 -27.50 -25.11
CA VAL A 641 49.74 -28.57 -25.68
C VAL A 641 50.12 -29.62 -24.62
N ARG A 642 50.40 -29.21 -23.37
CA ARG A 642 50.66 -30.16 -22.26
C ARG A 642 49.43 -31.01 -21.95
N ASP A 643 48.24 -30.43 -21.98
CA ASP A 643 47.01 -31.17 -21.76
C ASP A 643 46.66 -32.09 -22.93
N PHE A 644 46.93 -31.66 -24.16
CA PHE A 644 46.79 -32.52 -25.33
C PHE A 644 47.60 -33.82 -25.21
N THR A 645 48.87 -33.72 -24.80
CA THR A 645 49.72 -34.90 -24.60
C THR A 645 49.25 -35.80 -23.45
N LYS A 646 48.67 -35.23 -22.38
CA LYS A 646 48.03 -36.00 -21.29
C LYS A 646 46.76 -36.72 -21.74
N VAL A 647 45.90 -36.06 -22.52
CA VAL A 647 44.66 -36.65 -23.06
C VAL A 647 44.98 -37.85 -23.96
N LEU A 648 46.00 -37.72 -24.82
CA LEU A 648 46.48 -38.83 -25.65
C LEU A 648 46.98 -40.00 -24.79
N LYS A 649 47.86 -39.75 -23.80
CA LYS A 649 48.34 -40.79 -22.86
C LYS A 649 47.20 -41.46 -22.08
N ASN A 650 46.18 -40.71 -21.69
CA ASN A 650 45.05 -41.21 -20.91
C ASN A 650 44.02 -42.00 -21.74
N LYS A 651 43.88 -41.71 -23.04
CA LYS A 651 42.99 -42.44 -23.95
C LYS A 651 43.37 -43.93 -24.09
N PHE A 652 44.66 -44.25 -23.97
CA PHE A 652 45.19 -45.62 -24.06
C PHE A 652 45.22 -46.38 -22.72
N ARG A 653 44.75 -45.77 -21.62
CA ARG A 653 44.74 -46.40 -20.29
C ARG A 653 43.41 -47.10 -20.01
N SER A 654 43.47 -48.29 -19.41
CA SER A 654 42.31 -49.16 -19.20
C SER A 654 41.33 -48.62 -18.14
N LYS A 655 40.08 -49.08 -18.15
CA LYS A 655 39.08 -48.74 -17.10
C LYS A 655 39.57 -49.13 -15.68
N LYS A 656 40.33 -50.22 -15.54
CA LYS A 656 40.95 -50.67 -14.28
C LYS A 656 42.04 -49.70 -13.77
N TYR A 657 42.74 -49.01 -14.67
CA TYR A 657 43.76 -48.02 -14.30
C TYR A 657 43.14 -46.81 -13.58
N PHE A 658 42.06 -46.25 -14.12
CA PHE A 658 41.37 -45.10 -13.53
C PHE A 658 40.61 -45.46 -12.24
N ALA A 659 40.18 -46.71 -12.08
CA ALA A 659 39.59 -47.20 -10.82
C ALA A 659 40.62 -47.34 -9.69
N LYS A 660 41.88 -47.69 -10.01
CA LYS A 660 42.98 -47.81 -9.03
C LYS A 660 43.72 -46.48 -8.76
N HIS A 661 43.64 -45.52 -9.68
CA HIS A 661 44.28 -44.20 -9.55
C HIS A 661 43.28 -43.07 -9.85
N PRO A 662 42.33 -42.80 -8.95
CA PRO A 662 41.42 -41.67 -9.06
C PRO A 662 42.16 -40.36 -8.74
N ARG A 663 43.13 -39.97 -9.57
CA ARG A 663 43.73 -38.62 -9.51
C ARG A 663 42.78 -37.65 -10.18
N LEU A 664 41.84 -37.14 -9.38
CA LEU A 664 40.94 -36.09 -9.81
C LEU A 664 41.72 -34.77 -9.73
N GLY A 665 41.90 -34.07 -10.85
CA GLY A 665 42.52 -32.74 -10.88
C GLY A 665 41.57 -31.61 -10.45
N TYR A 666 40.57 -31.98 -9.64
CA TYR A 666 39.59 -31.16 -8.94
C TYR A 666 39.32 -31.89 -7.61
N LEU A 667 39.03 -31.18 -6.52
CA LEU A 667 38.96 -31.78 -5.18
C LEU A 667 37.55 -32.26 -4.83
N PRO A 668 37.25 -33.58 -4.86
CA PRO A 668 36.18 -34.11 -4.05
C PRO A 668 36.68 -34.20 -2.62
N VAL A 669 36.30 -33.23 -1.81
CA VAL A 669 36.31 -33.42 -0.36
C VAL A 669 35.30 -34.53 -0.06
N GLN A 670 35.79 -35.69 0.37
CA GLN A 670 34.95 -36.80 0.80
C GLN A 670 34.52 -36.52 2.25
N THR A 671 33.22 -36.47 2.51
CA THR A 671 32.70 -36.51 3.88
C THR A 671 33.01 -37.90 4.44
N VAL A 672 34.12 -38.03 5.16
CA VAL A 672 34.49 -39.26 5.85
C VAL A 672 33.65 -39.35 7.12
N LEU A 673 32.93 -40.47 7.30
CA LEU A 673 32.28 -40.82 8.55
C LEU A 673 33.38 -41.04 9.60
N GLU A 674 33.37 -40.29 10.70
CA GLU A 674 34.20 -40.61 11.85
C GLU A 674 33.88 -42.03 12.32
N GLY A 675 34.92 -42.86 12.45
CA GLY A 675 34.84 -44.16 13.11
C GLY A 675 34.84 -43.99 14.63
N ASP A 676 34.40 -45.03 15.33
CA ASP A 676 34.21 -45.03 16.78
C ASP A 676 35.43 -44.54 17.57
N ASN A 677 35.16 -43.75 18.61
CA ASN A 677 36.13 -43.26 19.57
C ASN A 677 36.83 -44.44 20.27
N LEU A 678 38.15 -44.54 20.14
CA LEU A 678 38.96 -45.42 20.99
C LEU A 678 38.97 -44.86 22.42
N GLU A 679 38.55 -45.70 23.36
CA GLU A 679 38.34 -45.41 24.77
C GLU A 679 39.61 -44.99 25.55
N THR A 680 39.35 -44.32 26.68
CA THR A 680 40.14 -44.18 27.95
C THR A 680 41.10 -43.00 28.12
N PRO A 681 41.38 -42.54 29.36
CA PRO A 681 40.50 -42.34 30.54
C PRO A 681 40.65 -40.93 31.17
N ILE A 682 39.60 -40.43 31.82
CA ILE A 682 39.59 -39.16 32.57
C ILE A 682 40.22 -39.39 33.96
N THR A 683 41.29 -38.68 34.30
CA THR A 683 41.83 -38.58 35.67
C THR A 683 41.27 -37.35 36.39
N LEU A 684 40.39 -37.59 37.36
CA LEU A 684 39.97 -36.64 38.40
C LEU A 684 40.96 -36.67 39.59
N ILE A 685 41.27 -35.49 40.14
CA ILE A 685 41.89 -35.28 41.47
C ILE A 685 40.90 -34.35 42.22
N SER A 686 39.95 -34.89 42.99
CA SER A 686 39.92 -35.09 44.47
C SER A 686 39.79 -33.78 45.28
N MET A 687 38.95 -33.56 46.30
CA MET A 687 38.45 -34.41 47.41
C MET A 687 37.19 -33.82 48.14
N TRP A 688 36.17 -34.67 48.45
CA TRP A 688 35.38 -34.88 49.71
C TRP A 688 34.61 -33.74 50.45
N PRO A 689 33.58 -34.01 51.32
CA PRO A 689 32.90 -35.27 51.69
C PRO A 689 31.34 -35.28 51.66
N GLU A 690 30.82 -36.48 51.93
CA GLU A 690 29.44 -37.00 51.99
C GLU A 690 28.40 -36.22 52.82
N GLN A 691 27.15 -36.11 52.32
CA GLN A 691 25.89 -36.57 52.96
C GLN A 691 24.63 -36.09 52.18
N TYR A 692 23.64 -36.99 52.04
CA TYR A 692 22.20 -36.82 51.67
C TYR A 692 21.70 -37.01 50.20
N ASP A 693 20.87 -38.07 50.08
CA ASP A 693 19.82 -38.56 49.13
C ASP A 693 19.30 -37.76 47.90
N PRO A 694 18.67 -38.44 46.90
CA PRO A 694 18.67 -38.06 45.50
C PRO A 694 17.35 -37.40 45.09
N SER A 695 17.42 -36.11 44.73
CA SER A 695 16.48 -35.55 43.76
C SER A 695 17.13 -34.36 43.09
N GLN A 696 17.28 -34.46 41.76
CA GLN A 696 17.54 -33.42 40.76
C GLN A 696 18.65 -33.85 39.79
N SER A 697 18.22 -34.19 38.59
CA SER A 697 19.00 -34.32 37.38
C SER A 697 19.70 -33.00 37.05
N PRO A 698 21.03 -32.95 36.86
CA PRO A 698 21.67 -31.83 36.18
C PRO A 698 21.58 -32.08 34.67
N GLN A 699 21.00 -31.10 33.98
CA GLN A 699 20.90 -31.05 32.53
C GLN A 699 22.29 -31.18 31.89
N LEU A 700 22.43 -32.20 31.05
CA LEU A 700 23.52 -32.34 30.09
C LEU A 700 23.46 -31.17 29.08
N PHE A 701 24.64 -30.61 28.82
CA PHE A 701 24.92 -29.53 27.89
C PHE A 701 24.19 -29.68 26.54
N HIS A 702 23.54 -28.60 26.12
CA HIS A 702 22.82 -28.46 24.84
C HIS A 702 23.73 -28.43 23.59
N ASP A 703 25.06 -28.50 23.74
CA ASP A 703 26.02 -28.31 22.64
C ASP A 703 26.18 -29.53 21.72
N ASP A 704 25.79 -30.74 22.16
CA ASP A 704 25.97 -31.97 21.38
C ASP A 704 24.74 -32.34 20.52
N THR A 705 23.57 -31.72 20.79
CA THR A 705 22.35 -32.00 20.04
C THR A 705 22.31 -31.27 18.69
N HIS A 706 22.79 -30.03 18.61
CA HIS A 706 22.83 -29.25 17.36
C HIS A 706 23.77 -29.86 16.32
N SER A 707 24.96 -30.30 16.74
CA SER A 707 25.93 -30.97 15.86
C SER A 707 25.37 -32.29 15.30
N ARG A 708 24.62 -33.04 16.12
CA ARG A 708 23.95 -34.28 15.71
C ARG A 708 22.76 -34.03 14.78
N ILE A 709 21.96 -32.98 15.03
CA ILE A 709 20.85 -32.57 14.15
C ILE A 709 21.39 -32.15 12.77
N GLU A 710 22.50 -31.42 12.72
CA GLU A 710 23.16 -31.03 11.47
C GLU A 710 23.69 -32.24 10.69
N GLN A 711 24.24 -33.24 11.39
CA GLN A 711 24.63 -34.53 10.79
C GLN A 711 23.44 -35.30 10.22
N TYR A 712 22.29 -35.34 10.92
CA TYR A 712 21.08 -36.01 10.43
C TYR A 712 20.43 -35.26 9.26
N ALA A 713 20.40 -33.92 9.29
CA ALA A 713 19.90 -33.09 8.19
C ALA A 713 20.77 -33.26 6.93
N THR A 714 22.09 -33.35 7.10
CA THR A 714 23.02 -33.62 6.00
C THR A 714 22.84 -35.03 5.42
N ARG A 715 22.55 -36.04 6.28
CA ARG A 715 22.20 -37.41 5.84
C ARG A 715 20.91 -37.47 5.03
N LEU A 716 19.86 -36.79 5.48
CA LEU A 716 18.58 -36.68 4.75
C LEU A 716 18.79 -36.03 3.38
N ALA A 717 19.50 -34.91 3.34
CA ALA A 717 19.79 -34.20 2.10
C ALA A 717 20.67 -35.03 1.13
N GLN A 718 21.55 -35.90 1.63
CA GLN A 718 22.33 -36.83 0.79
C GLN A 718 21.48 -38.02 0.30
N MET A 719 20.61 -38.60 1.13
CA MET A 719 19.73 -39.71 0.74
C MET A 719 18.71 -39.29 -0.33
N GLU A 720 18.10 -38.12 -0.19
CA GLU A 720 17.16 -37.58 -1.19
C GLU A 720 17.82 -37.33 -2.56
N ARG A 721 19.09 -36.89 -2.56
CA ARG A 721 19.84 -36.61 -3.79
C ARG A 721 20.38 -37.87 -4.49
N THR A 722 20.42 -39.01 -3.79
CA THR A 722 20.97 -40.27 -4.33
C THR A 722 19.87 -41.16 -4.93
N ASN A 723 18.60 -40.98 -4.53
CA ASN A 723 17.45 -41.77 -5.01
C ASN A 723 16.91 -41.38 -6.41
N GLY A 724 17.57 -40.49 -7.14
CA GLY A 724 17.16 -40.08 -8.49
C GLY A 724 17.41 -41.10 -9.61
N SER A 725 17.82 -42.32 -9.32
CA SER A 725 18.02 -43.39 -10.31
C SER A 725 18.27 -44.72 -9.62
N PHE A 726 17.26 -45.59 -9.55
CA PHE A 726 17.30 -47.06 -9.67
C PHE A 726 16.05 -47.65 -8.99
N LEU A 727 15.00 -47.91 -9.77
CA LEU A 727 14.02 -48.94 -9.44
C LEU A 727 14.50 -50.24 -10.08
N THR A 728 14.82 -51.25 -9.26
CA THR A 728 14.27 -52.62 -9.25
C THR A 728 15.17 -53.58 -8.45
N ASP A 729 14.51 -54.49 -7.72
CA ASP A 729 14.95 -55.77 -7.14
C ASP A 729 15.58 -55.83 -5.74
N SER A 730 14.66 -56.04 -4.76
CA SER A 730 14.63 -57.10 -3.74
C SER A 730 15.91 -57.46 -2.96
N SER A 731 15.98 -57.03 -1.69
CA SER A 731 16.35 -57.89 -0.54
C SER A 731 16.14 -57.21 0.83
N SER A 732 15.14 -57.72 1.57
CA SER A 732 14.96 -57.90 3.03
C SER A 732 15.63 -57.04 4.13
N THR A 733 16.16 -55.83 3.90
CA THR A 733 16.63 -54.95 5.01
C THR A 733 15.92 -53.60 5.14
N THR A 734 15.04 -53.25 4.21
CA THR A 734 14.28 -51.99 4.21
C THR A 734 12.99 -52.00 5.05
N GLY A 735 12.46 -53.18 5.39
CA GLY A 735 11.20 -53.30 6.16
C GLY A 735 11.33 -52.97 7.66
N SER A 736 12.49 -53.23 8.28
CA SER A 736 12.71 -52.99 9.71
C SER A 736 12.94 -51.52 10.05
N VAL A 737 13.51 -50.74 9.12
CA VAL A 737 13.82 -49.31 9.33
C VAL A 737 12.55 -48.46 9.22
N LEU A 738 11.62 -48.83 8.34
CA LEU A 738 10.34 -48.14 8.18
C LEU A 738 9.41 -48.33 9.39
N LEU A 739 9.40 -49.50 10.01
CA LEU A 739 8.64 -49.76 11.25
C LEU A 739 9.17 -48.94 12.44
N ASN A 740 10.50 -48.85 12.59
CA ASN A 740 11.11 -48.05 13.66
C ASN A 740 10.93 -46.53 13.45
N LEU A 741 10.85 -46.07 12.20
CA LEU A 741 10.58 -44.66 11.86
C LEU A 741 9.12 -44.28 12.13
N GLN A 742 8.17 -45.18 11.86
CA GLN A 742 6.74 -44.95 12.14
C GLN A 742 6.49 -44.83 13.65
N GLU A 743 7.14 -45.66 14.47
CA GLU A 743 7.08 -45.60 15.95
C GLU A 743 7.76 -44.35 16.53
N MET A 744 8.85 -43.87 15.93
CA MET A 744 9.50 -42.62 16.36
C MET A 744 8.70 -41.36 15.99
N ILE A 745 8.05 -41.33 14.82
CA ILE A 745 7.21 -40.22 14.40
C ILE A 745 5.95 -40.13 15.27
N THR A 746 5.29 -41.26 15.55
CA THR A 746 4.17 -41.30 16.50
C THR A 746 4.60 -40.91 17.92
N GLY A 747 5.80 -41.30 18.36
CA GLY A 747 6.36 -40.86 19.64
C GLY A 747 6.64 -39.35 19.73
N LEU A 748 7.01 -38.70 18.62
CA LEU A 748 7.22 -37.25 18.52
C LEU A 748 5.90 -36.47 18.45
N GLU A 749 4.91 -36.96 17.71
CA GLU A 749 3.56 -36.37 17.65
C GLU A 749 2.81 -36.44 19.00
N ILE A 750 2.98 -37.54 19.75
CA ILE A 750 2.40 -37.70 21.09
C ILE A 750 3.08 -36.73 22.09
N LYS A 751 4.40 -36.52 21.99
CA LYS A 751 5.11 -35.54 22.83
C LYS A 751 4.75 -34.09 22.48
N PHE A 752 4.55 -33.78 21.19
CA PHE A 752 4.09 -32.45 20.76
C PHE A 752 2.67 -32.15 21.25
N SER A 753 1.78 -33.16 21.18
CA SER A 753 0.41 -33.04 21.67
C SER A 753 0.33 -32.86 23.19
N ALA A 754 1.21 -33.53 23.95
CA ALA A 754 1.32 -33.36 25.40
C ALA A 754 1.89 -31.99 25.80
N LEU A 755 2.79 -31.42 25.00
CA LEU A 755 3.35 -30.08 25.25
C LEU A 755 2.31 -28.97 24.98
N VAL A 756 1.50 -29.12 23.92
CA VAL A 756 0.44 -28.16 23.57
C VAL A 756 -0.72 -28.20 24.58
N ILE A 757 -1.05 -29.37 25.14
CA ILE A 757 -2.09 -29.48 26.17
C ILE A 757 -1.59 -28.98 27.55
N GLY A 758 -0.29 -29.10 27.84
CA GLY A 758 0.31 -28.64 29.10
C GLY A 758 0.46 -27.11 29.23
N VAL A 759 0.55 -26.38 28.11
CA VAL A 759 0.70 -24.90 28.11
C VAL A 759 -0.66 -24.18 28.26
N LEU A 760 -1.78 -24.86 28.04
CA LEU A 760 -3.13 -24.25 28.12
C LEU A 760 -3.79 -24.32 29.52
N PHE A 761 -3.14 -24.91 30.52
CA PHE A 761 -3.71 -25.11 31.86
C PHE A 761 -2.75 -24.74 33.00
N TYR A 762 -2.08 -23.59 32.95
CA TYR A 762 -1.46 -22.99 34.13
C TYR A 762 -1.36 -21.48 33.98
N ASP A 763 -2.41 -20.77 34.38
CA ASP A 763 -2.31 -19.40 34.92
C ASP A 763 -3.59 -19.05 35.70
N PRO A 764 -3.51 -18.88 37.03
CA PRO A 764 -4.58 -18.29 37.81
C PRO A 764 -4.21 -16.86 38.26
N ILE A 765 -5.23 -15.98 38.26
CA ILE A 765 -5.38 -14.72 39.03
C ILE A 765 -5.03 -13.40 38.28
N PHE A 766 -6.06 -12.69 37.78
CA PHE A 766 -6.62 -11.48 38.43
C PHE A 766 -7.96 -11.05 37.78
N ILE A 767 -8.90 -10.63 38.63
CA ILE A 767 -10.32 -10.34 38.37
C ILE A 767 -10.54 -8.83 38.20
N GLY A 768 -11.43 -8.42 37.28
CA GLY A 768 -12.07 -7.09 37.25
C GLY A 768 -13.11 -6.95 36.12
N PRO A 769 -14.35 -6.41 36.34
CA PRO A 769 -15.54 -6.73 35.53
C PRO A 769 -15.99 -5.61 34.57
N GLN A 770 -17.08 -5.89 33.82
CA GLN A 770 -17.80 -5.08 32.80
C GLN A 770 -17.28 -5.34 31.37
N GLU A 771 -18.06 -5.65 30.34
CA GLU A 771 -19.48 -5.39 30.07
C GLU A 771 -20.01 -6.42 29.05
N SER A 772 -21.26 -6.82 29.26
CA SER A 772 -22.09 -7.64 28.39
C SER A 772 -22.35 -7.03 27.01
N PHE A 773 -22.30 -7.79 25.90
CA PHE A 773 -23.31 -7.73 24.83
C PHE A 773 -23.31 -8.93 23.87
N ARG A 774 -24.43 -9.66 23.94
CA ARG A 774 -25.17 -10.55 23.02
C ARG A 774 -24.64 -10.84 21.60
N LEU A 775 -24.49 -12.15 21.35
CA LEU A 775 -25.11 -12.98 20.31
C LEU A 775 -25.91 -12.25 19.20
N LEU A 776 -25.40 -12.38 17.96
CA LEU A 776 -26.13 -12.88 16.78
C LEU A 776 -25.14 -13.58 15.84
#